data_AF-A0A919MSW9-F1
#
_entry.id   AF-A0A919MSW9-F1
#
_cell.length_a   1.000
_cell.length_b   1.000
_cell.length_c   1.000
_cell.angle_alpha   90.00
_cell.angle_beta   90.00
_cell.angle_gamma   90.00
#
_symmetry.space_group_name_H-M   'P 1'
#
loop_
_entity.id
_entity.type
_entity.pdbx_description
1 polymer ?
#
loop_
_entity_poly.entity_id
_entity_poly.type
_entity_poly.pdbx_seq_one_letter_code
_entity_poly.pdbx_strand_id
1 'polypeptide(L)'
;MARSSRLQHSRVMTAGRTGVRVAVIVWILGFGMLALLSVARLGDDRLPGLFTFRSATVGDGLLLPVLAGTTVAAGRWRAGWSRSERRCLAVAAIAGLLAGAGTQVQWLLDPRPRLNWTLPAPHHFAIAGWYHAVFLTLASGFFLSAGTGLWLRLRHEARSTPGPAIRRVRSVAVLGVLVPVSAFVALLAQDNGATLGQAGGLAAAALLVVVAATGAAAGPRVVPVMAVAAGLAILPTISLACLLTPRPTVTPLTVVPAVVAGLAGASATAVLRIGARWEHVVVASCAALAAAGPVYLAATLERLPALPALLACALSSVMATLEVSLFARLLTGSRPAGRWLLAGPGTVAPIVVVGMAGRYLHQEADLAAAWGNIAVALSGLLLLAVAARGVRMHFAAVISAEEADAPRSHLSATKWQAYLAIVTAYAAALLASISLVIGTTAGGHWSDGRIADPVLLTVLVVVLAALITVLLVAGAVVAPTARPGLATLCCALWCGVMFWCLRAGFSGWRQAGFAVLVALVAGAFLTESVLSNTGHLHDQGVDRATRVVALAVGVCAGATTTWMAGPALQSAGGVVTVGYALLHLAVAAAATVALPFLAAGCLPGARPARTQVIGLPLAGLLQDGFVVLVLVISVAGCPTSSSPTSTISAPPGERPSRTSRCCPPHTCG
;
A
#
# COMPACT_ATOMS: atom_id res chain seq x y z
N MET A 1 25.49 17.40 28.01
CA MET A 1 24.52 17.24 26.90
C MET A 1 24.45 15.83 26.31
N ALA A 2 25.56 15.11 26.09
CA ALA A 2 25.54 13.76 25.47
C ALA A 2 24.82 12.65 26.25
N ARG A 3 24.63 12.80 27.57
CA ARG A 3 23.91 11.83 28.41
C ARG A 3 22.38 11.97 28.29
N SER A 4 21.87 13.18 28.10
CA SER A 4 20.42 13.42 27.92
C SER A 4 19.93 12.97 26.54
N SER A 5 20.74 13.12 25.49
CA SER A 5 20.40 12.67 24.14
C SER A 5 20.28 11.13 24.04
N ARG A 6 21.19 10.38 24.68
CA ARG A 6 21.12 8.91 24.74
C ARG A 6 19.86 8.40 25.44
N LEU A 7 19.52 8.98 26.59
CA LEU A 7 18.30 8.60 27.32
C LEU A 7 17.04 8.89 26.50
N GLN A 8 17.00 10.01 25.78
CA GLN A 8 15.87 10.37 24.93
C GLN A 8 15.71 9.41 23.74
N HIS A 9 16.80 8.96 23.11
CA HIS A 9 16.76 7.95 22.05
C HIS A 9 16.24 6.59 22.54
N SER A 10 16.72 6.10 23.70
CA SER A 10 16.26 4.81 24.24
C SER A 10 14.74 4.77 24.51
N ARG A 11 14.17 5.88 24.98
CA ARG A 11 12.73 6.02 25.26
C ARG A 11 11.88 6.05 23.99
N VAL A 12 12.40 6.58 22.89
CA VAL A 12 11.68 6.60 21.60
C VAL A 12 11.63 5.19 21.00
N MET A 13 12.74 4.45 21.05
CA MET A 13 12.80 3.08 20.52
C MET A 13 11.89 2.12 21.28
N THR A 14 11.81 2.25 22.60
CA THR A 14 10.94 1.41 23.45
C THR A 14 9.46 1.66 23.17
N ALA A 15 9.03 2.92 23.05
CA ALA A 15 7.64 3.25 22.74
C ALA A 15 7.18 2.68 21.37
N GLY A 16 8.04 2.76 20.34
CA GLY A 16 7.75 2.18 19.03
C GLY A 16 7.59 0.65 19.09
N ARG A 17 8.47 -0.05 19.82
CA ARG A 17 8.38 -1.52 20.01
C ARG A 17 7.09 -1.92 20.73
N THR A 18 6.69 -1.19 21.77
CA THR A 18 5.43 -1.45 22.48
C THR A 18 4.23 -1.23 21.57
N GLY A 19 4.22 -0.14 20.78
CA GLY A 19 3.17 0.11 19.80
C GLY A 19 3.02 -1.03 18.79
N VAL A 20 4.12 -1.51 18.21
CA VAL A 20 4.09 -2.65 17.27
C VAL A 20 3.54 -3.92 17.95
N ARG A 21 3.95 -4.22 19.18
CA ARG A 21 3.43 -5.39 19.92
C ARG A 21 1.92 -5.30 20.13
N VAL A 22 1.42 -4.13 20.52
CA VAL A 22 -0.02 -3.91 20.71
C VAL A 22 -0.78 -4.04 19.38
N ALA A 23 -0.24 -3.49 18.29
CA ALA A 23 -0.84 -3.65 16.96
C ALA A 23 -0.95 -5.14 16.56
N VAL A 24 0.11 -5.92 16.78
CA VAL A 24 0.12 -7.37 16.50
C VAL A 24 -0.90 -8.11 17.37
N ILE A 25 -0.99 -7.78 18.67
CA ILE A 25 -1.97 -8.40 19.58
C ILE A 25 -3.40 -8.10 19.11
N VAL A 26 -3.71 -6.84 18.78
CA VAL A 26 -5.03 -6.45 18.27
C VAL A 26 -5.33 -7.14 16.93
N TRP A 27 -4.33 -7.28 16.05
CA TRP A 27 -4.50 -8.01 14.79
C TRP A 27 -4.80 -9.49 15.01
N ILE A 28 -4.00 -10.18 15.84
CA ILE A 28 -4.18 -11.62 16.13
C ILE A 28 -5.54 -11.88 16.78
N LEU A 29 -5.89 -11.13 17.83
CA LEU A 29 -7.13 -11.30 18.58
C LEU A 29 -8.37 -10.74 17.85
N GLY A 30 -8.18 -9.86 16.87
CA GLY A 30 -9.27 -9.33 16.06
C GLY A 30 -9.40 -10.11 14.76
N PHE A 31 -8.90 -9.49 13.69
CA PHE A 31 -9.01 -10.00 12.33
C PHE A 31 -8.40 -11.40 12.15
N GLY A 32 -7.26 -11.70 12.75
CA GLY A 32 -6.58 -12.99 12.61
C GLY A 32 -7.45 -14.16 13.07
N MET A 33 -8.07 -14.04 14.24
CA MET A 33 -9.00 -15.04 14.73
C MET A 33 -10.28 -15.11 13.89
N LEU A 34 -10.85 -13.97 13.49
CA LEU A 34 -12.04 -13.98 12.62
C LEU A 34 -11.76 -14.60 11.25
N ALA A 35 -10.58 -14.35 10.67
CA ALA A 35 -10.16 -14.99 9.43
C ALA A 35 -10.03 -16.51 9.60
N LEU A 36 -9.47 -16.98 10.72
CA LEU A 36 -9.41 -18.40 11.05
C LEU A 36 -10.81 -19.02 11.16
N LEU A 37 -11.73 -18.37 11.88
CA LEU A 37 -13.12 -18.82 12.01
C LEU A 37 -13.85 -18.84 10.65
N SER A 38 -13.58 -17.86 9.79
CA SER A 38 -14.15 -17.78 8.44
C SER A 38 -13.63 -18.90 7.55
N VAL A 39 -12.33 -19.19 7.56
CA VAL A 39 -11.73 -20.30 6.79
C VAL A 39 -12.21 -21.66 7.32
N ALA A 40 -12.41 -21.78 8.63
CA ALA A 40 -12.97 -22.98 9.25
C ALA A 40 -14.48 -23.17 9.01
N ARG A 41 -15.13 -22.26 8.26
CA ARG A 41 -16.58 -22.28 7.95
C ARG A 41 -17.45 -22.38 9.22
N LEU A 42 -17.04 -21.67 10.27
CA LEU A 42 -17.79 -21.60 11.54
C LEU A 42 -18.92 -20.54 11.51
N GLY A 43 -19.39 -20.19 10.32
CA GLY A 43 -20.54 -19.33 10.05
C GLY A 43 -21.40 -19.89 8.92
N ASP A 44 -22.48 -19.20 8.57
CA ASP A 44 -23.33 -19.59 7.43
C ASP A 44 -22.71 -19.12 6.10
N ASP A 45 -22.24 -20.07 5.29
CA ASP A 45 -21.62 -19.83 3.98
C ASP A 45 -22.60 -19.21 2.95
N ARG A 46 -23.91 -19.22 3.23
CA ARG A 46 -24.93 -18.59 2.36
C ARG A 46 -25.05 -17.09 2.59
N LEU A 47 -24.48 -16.58 3.69
CA LEU A 47 -24.56 -15.18 4.07
C LEU A 47 -23.25 -14.44 3.74
N PRO A 48 -23.29 -13.09 3.65
CA PRO A 48 -22.09 -12.28 3.53
C PRO A 48 -21.05 -12.63 4.60
N GLY A 49 -19.87 -13.10 4.17
CA GLY A 49 -18.77 -13.51 5.03
C GLY A 49 -17.86 -12.35 5.45
N LEU A 50 -16.79 -12.67 6.18
CA LEU A 50 -15.81 -11.69 6.67
C LEU A 50 -15.28 -10.79 5.54
N PHE A 51 -14.95 -11.40 4.40
CA PHE A 51 -14.33 -10.72 3.27
C PHE A 51 -15.29 -9.88 2.42
N THR A 52 -16.60 -9.92 2.72
CA THR A 52 -17.60 -9.07 2.07
C THR A 52 -17.60 -7.65 2.62
N PHE A 53 -17.19 -7.47 3.89
CA PHE A 53 -17.23 -6.17 4.58
C PHE A 53 -15.84 -5.52 4.58
N ARG A 54 -15.75 -4.28 4.11
CA ARG A 54 -14.49 -3.51 4.02
C ARG A 54 -14.00 -3.08 5.39
N SER A 55 -14.93 -2.69 6.25
CA SER A 55 -14.67 -2.37 7.66
C SER A 55 -14.17 -3.60 8.43
N ALA A 56 -14.65 -4.80 8.12
CA ALA A 56 -14.12 -6.02 8.74
C ALA A 56 -12.75 -6.41 8.18
N THR A 57 -12.56 -6.35 6.85
CA THR A 57 -11.28 -6.73 6.23
C THR A 57 -10.18 -5.71 6.44
N VAL A 58 -10.38 -4.48 5.99
CA VAL A 58 -9.39 -3.41 6.06
C VAL A 58 -9.47 -2.68 7.38
N GLY A 59 -10.68 -2.46 7.91
CA GLY A 59 -10.85 -1.82 9.20
C GLY A 59 -10.25 -2.66 10.33
N ASP A 60 -10.73 -3.89 10.56
CA ASP A 60 -10.22 -4.73 11.65
C ASP A 60 -8.84 -5.32 11.31
N GLY A 61 -8.59 -5.67 10.05
CA GLY A 61 -7.33 -6.28 9.61
C GLY A 61 -6.15 -5.32 9.48
N LEU A 62 -6.38 -4.01 9.39
CA LEU A 62 -5.31 -3.03 9.24
C LEU A 62 -5.52 -1.77 10.08
N LEU A 63 -6.67 -1.11 9.97
CA LEU A 63 -6.87 0.21 10.58
C LEU A 63 -6.87 0.14 12.12
N LEU A 64 -7.59 -0.80 12.73
CA LEU A 64 -7.62 -0.95 14.19
C LEU A 64 -6.25 -1.33 14.77
N PRO A 65 -5.50 -2.31 14.23
CA PRO A 65 -4.11 -2.59 14.64
C PRO A 65 -3.20 -1.36 14.55
N VAL A 66 -3.25 -0.64 13.43
CA VAL A 66 -2.44 0.59 13.25
C VAL A 66 -2.83 1.63 14.28
N LEU A 67 -4.13 1.89 14.46
CA LEU A 67 -4.65 2.81 15.46
C LEU A 67 -4.19 2.45 16.88
N ALA A 68 -4.21 1.17 17.23
CA ALA A 68 -3.82 0.69 18.55
C ALA A 68 -2.32 0.94 18.78
N GLY A 69 -1.50 0.57 17.80
CA GLY A 69 -0.05 0.76 17.87
C GLY A 69 0.37 2.22 17.90
N THR A 70 -0.23 3.07 17.05
CA THR A 70 0.10 4.49 16.96
C THR A 70 -0.40 5.26 18.19
N THR A 71 -1.58 4.94 18.72
CA THR A 71 -2.11 5.58 19.94
C THR A 71 -1.24 5.25 21.14
N VAL A 72 -0.81 3.99 21.31
CA VAL A 72 0.09 3.58 22.40
C VAL A 72 1.48 4.21 22.24
N ALA A 73 2.05 4.18 21.03
CA ALA A 73 3.35 4.79 20.73
C ALA A 73 3.34 6.31 20.94
N ALA A 74 2.30 7.00 20.44
CA ALA A 74 2.12 8.44 20.58
C ALA A 74 1.83 8.85 22.03
N GLY A 75 1.05 8.03 22.75
CA GLY A 75 0.76 8.19 24.17
C GLY A 75 2.00 8.02 25.06
N ARG A 76 3.02 7.25 24.62
CA ARG A 76 4.18 6.82 25.42
C ARG A 76 3.75 6.51 26.85
N TRP A 77 2.85 5.55 27.00
CA TRP A 77 2.25 5.16 28.27
C TRP A 77 3.31 5.15 29.37
N ARG A 78 3.19 6.11 30.29
CA ARG A 78 4.26 6.47 31.24
C ARG A 78 4.11 5.61 32.48
N ALA A 79 5.23 5.10 32.99
CA ALA A 79 5.31 4.81 34.42
C ALA A 79 5.13 6.15 35.17
N GLY A 80 4.13 6.23 36.04
CA GLY A 80 3.90 7.42 36.89
C GLY A 80 2.62 8.21 36.65
N TRP A 81 1.58 7.65 36.00
CA TRP A 81 0.25 8.26 36.04
C TRP A 81 -0.25 8.44 37.48
N SER A 82 -0.76 9.63 37.78
CA SER A 82 -1.34 9.97 39.08
C SER A 82 -2.59 9.12 39.36
N ARG A 83 -3.01 9.02 40.63
CA ARG A 83 -4.20 8.23 41.00
C ARG A 83 -5.47 8.73 40.30
N SER A 84 -5.62 10.05 40.14
CA SER A 84 -6.76 10.65 39.44
C SER A 84 -6.73 10.37 37.93
N GLU A 85 -5.56 10.40 37.29
CA GLU A 85 -5.41 10.01 35.89
C GLU A 85 -5.78 8.54 35.69
N ARG A 86 -5.24 7.63 36.51
CA ARG A 86 -5.57 6.21 36.43
C ARG A 86 -7.07 5.95 36.57
N ARG A 87 -7.75 6.67 37.46
CA ARG A 87 -9.22 6.64 37.59
C ARG A 87 -9.91 7.14 36.32
N CYS A 88 -9.47 8.27 35.77
CA CYS A 88 -10.02 8.81 34.52
C CYS A 88 -9.90 7.81 33.36
N LEU A 89 -8.78 7.10 33.27
CA LEU A 89 -8.54 6.09 32.25
C LEU A 89 -9.37 4.82 32.48
N ALA A 90 -9.54 4.39 33.73
CA ALA A 90 -10.43 3.29 34.07
C ALA A 90 -11.89 3.63 33.75
N VAL A 91 -12.34 4.84 34.07
CA VAL A 91 -13.69 5.33 33.71
C VAL A 91 -13.86 5.37 32.19
N ALA A 92 -12.86 5.87 31.45
CA ALA A 92 -12.87 5.85 29.99
C ALA A 92 -12.91 4.42 29.43
N ALA A 93 -12.18 3.47 30.03
CA ALA A 93 -12.22 2.06 29.65
C ALA A 93 -13.61 1.47 29.86
N ILE A 94 -14.22 1.70 31.02
CA ILE A 94 -15.57 1.22 31.34
C ILE A 94 -16.60 1.84 30.41
N ALA A 95 -16.54 3.16 30.16
CA ALA A 95 -17.43 3.82 29.20
C ALA A 95 -17.29 3.23 27.79
N GLY A 96 -16.06 2.88 27.37
CA GLY A 96 -15.81 2.25 26.08
C GLY A 96 -16.35 0.81 26.02
N LEU A 97 -16.20 0.03 27.10
CA LEU A 97 -16.80 -1.30 27.22
C LEU A 97 -18.32 -1.22 27.13
N LEU A 98 -18.95 -0.29 27.85
CA LEU A 98 -20.39 -0.09 27.81
C LEU A 98 -20.88 0.33 26.42
N ALA A 99 -20.15 1.23 25.74
CA ALA A 99 -20.48 1.62 24.38
C ALA A 99 -20.36 0.43 23.41
N GLY A 100 -19.28 -0.35 23.49
CA GLY A 100 -19.07 -1.53 22.66
C GLY A 100 -20.15 -2.60 22.87
N ALA A 101 -20.47 -2.91 24.13
CA ALA A 101 -21.55 -3.82 24.49
C ALA A 101 -22.92 -3.29 24.04
N GLY A 102 -23.16 -1.98 24.20
CA GLY A 102 -24.36 -1.31 23.73
C GLY A 102 -24.59 -1.49 22.23
N THR A 103 -23.53 -1.38 21.42
CA THR A 103 -23.60 -1.67 19.97
C THR A 103 -23.98 -3.13 19.70
N GLN A 104 -23.46 -4.09 20.46
CA GLN A 104 -23.81 -5.51 20.28
C GLN A 104 -25.27 -5.78 20.66
N VAL A 105 -25.73 -5.19 21.77
CA VAL A 105 -27.13 -5.26 22.20
C VAL A 105 -28.03 -4.62 21.16
N GLN A 106 -27.65 -3.46 20.60
CA GLN A 106 -28.40 -2.81 19.53
C GLN A 106 -28.55 -3.74 18.32
N TRP A 107 -27.49 -4.43 17.89
CA TRP A 107 -27.56 -5.38 16.78
C TRP A 107 -28.48 -6.57 17.08
N LEU A 108 -28.43 -7.08 18.31
CA LEU A 108 -29.31 -8.16 18.73
C LEU A 108 -30.75 -7.72 18.89
N LEU A 109 -31.04 -6.46 19.24
CA LEU A 109 -32.40 -5.95 19.42
C LEU A 109 -33.03 -5.44 18.13
N ASP A 110 -32.25 -5.19 17.08
CA ASP A 110 -32.77 -4.82 15.77
C ASP A 110 -33.65 -5.96 15.22
N PRO A 111 -34.95 -5.72 14.97
CA PRO A 111 -35.84 -6.75 14.40
C PRO A 111 -35.55 -7.03 12.93
N ARG A 112 -34.76 -6.17 12.25
CA ARG A 112 -34.42 -6.30 10.83
C ARG A 112 -32.93 -6.02 10.60
N PRO A 113 -32.03 -6.75 11.29
CA PRO A 113 -30.62 -6.50 11.13
C PRO A 113 -30.18 -6.97 9.74
N ARG A 114 -29.10 -6.38 9.23
CA ARG A 114 -28.44 -6.90 8.04
C ARG A 114 -27.74 -8.22 8.40
N LEU A 115 -28.35 -9.33 7.99
CA LEU A 115 -27.83 -10.67 8.22
C LEU A 115 -26.46 -10.85 7.56
N ASN A 116 -25.59 -11.59 8.24
CA ASN A 116 -24.25 -11.93 7.81
C ASN A 116 -23.74 -13.17 8.57
N TRP A 117 -22.54 -13.65 8.25
CA TRP A 117 -21.98 -14.87 8.86
C TRP A 117 -21.79 -14.81 10.40
N THR A 118 -21.75 -13.63 11.02
CA THR A 118 -21.69 -13.46 12.48
C THR A 118 -23.07 -13.33 13.14
N LEU A 119 -24.06 -12.81 12.41
CA LEU A 119 -25.45 -12.62 12.84
C LEU A 119 -26.41 -13.26 11.81
N PRO A 120 -26.58 -14.60 11.82
CA PRO A 120 -27.31 -15.32 10.77
C PRO A 120 -28.83 -15.17 10.85
N ALA A 121 -29.36 -14.82 12.01
CA ALA A 121 -30.79 -14.55 12.21
C ALA A 121 -30.98 -13.37 13.17
N PRO A 122 -32.13 -12.67 13.12
CA PRO A 122 -32.45 -11.64 14.11
C PRO A 122 -32.31 -12.21 15.53
N HIS A 123 -31.74 -11.42 16.43
CA HIS A 123 -31.53 -11.80 17.83
C HIS A 123 -30.54 -12.95 18.10
N HIS A 124 -29.83 -13.48 17.09
CA HIS A 124 -28.95 -14.64 17.25
C HIS A 124 -27.56 -14.43 16.65
N PHE A 125 -26.52 -14.46 17.49
CA PHE A 125 -25.13 -14.56 17.04
C PHE A 125 -24.70 -16.01 16.81
N ALA A 126 -23.93 -16.23 15.75
CA ALA A 126 -23.13 -17.45 15.58
C ALA A 126 -21.91 -17.45 16.52
N ILE A 127 -21.12 -18.52 16.54
CA ILE A 127 -19.86 -18.60 17.32
C ILE A 127 -18.93 -17.44 16.94
N ALA A 128 -18.77 -17.18 15.65
CA ALA A 128 -18.00 -16.04 15.16
C ALA A 128 -18.56 -14.69 15.63
N GLY A 129 -19.89 -14.57 15.75
CA GLY A 129 -20.55 -13.37 16.27
C GLY A 129 -20.34 -13.15 17.75
N TRP A 130 -20.41 -14.20 18.58
CA TRP A 130 -20.08 -14.10 19.99
C TRP A 130 -18.61 -13.69 20.20
N TYR A 131 -17.69 -14.29 19.44
CA TYR A 131 -16.28 -13.89 19.49
C TYR A 131 -16.09 -12.42 19.09
N HIS A 132 -16.65 -12.01 17.95
CA HIS A 132 -16.58 -10.64 17.46
C HIS A 132 -17.18 -9.64 18.48
N ALA A 133 -18.32 -9.96 19.08
CA ALA A 133 -18.98 -9.13 20.08
C ALA A 133 -18.11 -8.90 21.32
N VAL A 134 -17.47 -9.96 21.84
CA VAL A 134 -16.53 -9.87 22.96
C VAL A 134 -15.31 -9.04 22.57
N PHE A 135 -14.70 -9.34 21.43
CA PHE A 135 -13.52 -8.62 20.94
C PHE A 135 -13.81 -7.12 20.77
N LEU A 136 -14.87 -6.76 20.06
CA LEU A 136 -15.23 -5.37 19.78
C LEU A 136 -15.53 -4.60 21.07
N THR A 137 -16.21 -5.23 22.03
CA THR A 137 -16.45 -4.65 23.36
C THR A 137 -15.14 -4.30 24.06
N LEU A 138 -14.21 -5.25 24.15
CA LEU A 138 -12.89 -5.05 24.76
C LEU A 138 -12.07 -3.99 24.01
N ALA A 139 -12.11 -4.03 22.67
CA ALA A 139 -11.43 -3.08 21.81
C ALA A 139 -11.95 -1.65 22.03
N SER A 140 -13.26 -1.44 22.14
CA SER A 140 -13.85 -0.13 22.44
C SER A 140 -13.37 0.42 23.78
N GLY A 141 -13.32 -0.42 24.83
CA GLY A 141 -12.75 -0.05 26.13
C GLY A 141 -11.27 0.35 26.03
N PHE A 142 -10.47 -0.47 25.33
CA PHE A 142 -9.06 -0.18 25.08
C PHE A 142 -8.85 1.15 24.34
N PHE A 143 -9.55 1.37 23.22
CA PHE A 143 -9.37 2.58 22.40
C PHE A 143 -9.80 3.85 23.12
N LEU A 144 -10.92 3.83 23.85
CA LEU A 144 -11.36 5.01 24.60
C LEU A 144 -10.39 5.36 25.73
N SER A 145 -9.88 4.34 26.44
CA SER A 145 -8.82 4.53 27.45
C SER A 145 -7.50 5.03 26.84
N ALA A 146 -7.05 4.44 25.73
CA ALA A 146 -5.81 4.82 25.07
C ALA A 146 -5.87 6.25 24.50
N GLY A 147 -6.99 6.63 23.87
CA GLY A 147 -7.26 7.99 23.41
C GLY A 147 -7.30 9.00 24.55
N THR A 148 -7.96 8.66 25.66
CA THR A 148 -7.97 9.48 26.89
C THR A 148 -6.56 9.68 27.43
N GLY A 149 -5.73 8.64 27.42
CA GLY A 149 -4.31 8.75 27.82
C GLY A 149 -3.51 9.71 26.93
N LEU A 150 -3.80 9.73 25.63
CA LEU A 150 -3.20 10.69 24.69
C LEU A 150 -3.62 12.13 25.01
N TRP A 151 -4.90 12.38 25.28
CA TRP A 151 -5.41 13.70 25.66
C TRP A 151 -4.90 14.18 27.02
N LEU A 152 -4.86 13.31 28.04
CA LEU A 152 -4.28 13.63 29.35
C LEU A 152 -2.81 14.04 29.22
N ARG A 153 -2.07 13.36 28.34
CA ARG A 153 -0.69 13.75 28.05
C ARG A 153 -0.60 15.09 27.34
N LEU A 154 -1.41 15.33 26.31
CA LEU A 154 -1.45 16.61 25.61
C LEU A 154 -1.77 17.76 26.58
N ARG A 155 -2.71 17.54 27.51
CA ARG A 155 -3.04 18.47 28.59
C ARG A 155 -1.85 18.79 29.48
N HIS A 156 -1.08 17.78 29.91
CA HIS A 156 0.14 17.99 30.71
C HIS A 156 1.22 18.76 29.96
N GLU A 157 1.43 18.42 28.69
CA GLU A 157 2.37 19.13 27.84
C GLU A 157 1.95 20.60 27.68
N ALA A 158 0.67 20.86 27.41
CA ALA A 158 0.12 22.20 27.22
C ALA A 158 0.14 23.08 28.49
N ARG A 159 -0.12 22.50 29.67
CA ARG A 159 -0.07 23.21 30.97
C ARG A 159 1.33 23.73 31.29
N SER A 160 2.36 22.99 30.91
CA SER A 160 3.75 23.36 31.18
C SER A 160 4.18 24.50 30.26
N THR A 161 4.00 24.30 28.95
CA THR A 161 4.14 25.31 27.90
C THR A 161 3.36 24.84 26.66
N PRO A 162 2.73 25.71 25.87
CA PRO A 162 1.96 25.28 24.68
C PRO A 162 2.84 24.69 23.57
N GLY A 163 4.14 25.03 23.53
CA GLY A 163 5.07 24.62 22.48
C GLY A 163 5.21 23.10 22.30
N PRO A 164 5.46 22.30 23.36
CA PRO A 164 5.48 20.84 23.30
C PRO A 164 4.20 20.20 22.75
N ALA A 165 3.02 20.64 23.21
CA ALA A 165 1.74 20.11 22.73
C ALA A 165 1.53 20.41 21.24
N ILE A 166 1.79 21.65 20.81
CA ILE A 166 1.76 22.05 19.39
C ILE A 166 2.74 21.21 18.57
N ARG A 167 3.97 20.99 19.07
CA ARG A 167 4.98 20.18 18.38
C ARG A 167 4.52 18.73 18.22
N ARG A 168 3.82 18.17 19.21
CA ARG A 168 3.25 16.82 19.13
C ARG A 168 2.15 16.75 18.07
N VAL A 169 1.23 17.71 18.05
CA VAL A 169 0.16 17.73 17.04
C VAL A 169 0.71 18.01 15.64
N ARG A 170 1.81 18.77 15.50
CA ARG A 170 2.53 18.94 14.23
C ARG A 170 3.33 17.71 13.79
N SER A 171 3.56 16.75 14.69
CA SER A 171 4.32 15.56 14.34
C SER A 171 3.51 14.63 13.48
N VAL A 172 4.16 13.94 12.54
CA VAL A 172 3.42 13.11 11.59
C VAL A 172 2.77 11.87 12.22
N ALA A 173 3.24 11.50 13.42
CA ALA A 173 2.58 10.55 14.31
C ALA A 173 1.06 10.75 14.43
N VAL A 174 0.58 12.00 14.36
CA VAL A 174 -0.85 12.31 14.49
C VAL A 174 -1.67 11.71 13.34
N LEU A 175 -1.11 11.66 12.12
CA LEU A 175 -1.80 11.05 10.97
C LEU A 175 -2.00 9.55 11.17
N GLY A 176 -1.08 8.89 11.89
CA GLY A 176 -1.20 7.48 12.24
C GLY A 176 -2.35 7.19 13.21
N VAL A 177 -2.94 8.21 13.85
CA VAL A 177 -4.14 8.08 14.69
C VAL A 177 -5.38 8.55 13.90
N LEU A 178 -5.28 9.71 13.24
CA LEU A 178 -6.44 10.31 12.58
C LEU A 178 -6.90 9.49 11.38
N VAL A 179 -5.98 9.09 10.49
CA VAL A 179 -6.32 8.36 9.26
C VAL A 179 -7.03 7.05 9.57
N PRO A 180 -6.53 6.17 10.48
CA PRO A 180 -7.26 4.95 10.81
C PRO A 180 -8.65 5.18 11.41
N VAL A 181 -8.83 6.16 12.29
CA VAL A 181 -10.13 6.47 12.88
C VAL A 181 -11.12 6.90 11.80
N SER A 182 -10.75 7.91 11.00
CA SER A 182 -11.65 8.46 9.98
C SER A 182 -11.89 7.48 8.84
N ALA A 183 -10.89 6.70 8.45
CA ALA A 183 -11.03 5.65 7.45
C ALA A 183 -11.91 4.50 7.93
N PHE A 184 -11.79 4.07 9.18
CA PHE A 184 -12.67 3.05 9.74
C PHE A 184 -14.14 3.49 9.72
N VAL A 185 -14.40 4.74 10.14
CA VAL A 185 -15.75 5.33 10.08
C VAL A 185 -16.28 5.40 8.65
N ALA A 186 -15.45 5.82 7.69
CA ALA A 186 -15.86 5.87 6.28
C ALA A 186 -16.20 4.49 5.71
N LEU A 187 -15.37 3.48 5.98
CA LEU A 187 -15.60 2.11 5.51
C LEU A 187 -16.81 1.47 6.17
N LEU A 188 -17.01 1.70 7.47
CA LEU A 188 -18.19 1.24 8.19
C LEU A 188 -19.46 1.88 7.63
N ALA A 189 -19.43 3.18 7.34
CA ALA A 189 -20.56 3.86 6.71
C ALA A 189 -20.88 3.26 5.34
N GLN A 190 -19.87 3.03 4.50
CA GLN A 190 -20.06 2.40 3.18
C GLN A 190 -20.62 0.98 3.28
N ASP A 191 -20.13 0.18 4.23
CA ASP A 191 -20.66 -1.16 4.48
C ASP A 191 -22.12 -1.10 4.95
N ASN A 192 -22.55 -0.01 5.60
CA ASN A 192 -23.94 0.25 5.97
C ASN A 192 -24.75 0.97 4.87
N GLY A 193 -24.25 1.02 3.63
CA GLY A 193 -24.96 1.55 2.47
C GLY A 193 -24.84 3.05 2.25
N ALA A 194 -23.99 3.76 3.01
CA ALA A 194 -23.73 5.17 2.78
C ALA A 194 -23.02 5.39 1.43
N THR A 195 -23.43 6.45 0.72
CA THR A 195 -22.69 6.94 -0.45
C THR A 195 -21.30 7.44 -0.04
N LEU A 196 -20.38 7.58 -1.01
CA LEU A 196 -19.04 8.10 -0.73
C LEU A 196 -19.06 9.49 -0.07
N GLY A 197 -20.00 10.37 -0.48
CA GLY A 197 -20.17 11.69 0.12
C GLY A 197 -20.63 11.62 1.58
N GLN A 198 -21.60 10.75 1.89
CA GLN A 198 -22.06 10.52 3.26
C GLN A 198 -20.96 9.91 4.15
N ALA A 199 -20.23 8.93 3.64
CA ALA A 199 -19.09 8.32 4.34
C ALA A 199 -17.99 9.36 4.63
N GLY A 200 -17.68 10.23 3.67
CA GLY A 200 -16.76 11.36 3.86
C GLY A 200 -17.26 12.37 4.90
N GLY A 201 -18.55 12.68 4.90
CA GLY A 201 -19.18 13.55 5.90
C GLY A 201 -19.08 12.99 7.32
N LEU A 202 -19.36 11.70 7.50
CA LEU A 202 -19.23 11.03 8.79
C LEU A 202 -17.77 10.97 9.27
N ALA A 203 -16.83 10.70 8.37
CA ALA A 203 -15.40 10.74 8.68
C ALA A 203 -14.95 12.15 9.12
N ALA A 204 -15.42 13.21 8.44
CA ALA A 204 -15.14 14.59 8.82
C ALA A 204 -15.76 14.95 10.19
N ALA A 205 -16.99 14.51 10.47
CA ALA A 205 -17.63 14.71 11.77
C ALA A 205 -16.84 14.01 12.89
N ALA A 206 -16.38 12.78 12.68
CA ALA A 206 -15.52 12.08 13.64
C ALA A 206 -14.23 12.85 13.93
N LEU A 207 -13.58 13.41 12.90
CA LEU A 207 -12.39 14.23 13.08
C LEU A 207 -12.67 15.55 13.79
N LEU A 208 -13.82 16.18 13.55
CA LEU A 208 -14.24 17.38 14.27
C LEU A 208 -14.38 17.12 15.78
N VAL A 209 -14.93 15.97 16.16
CA VAL A 209 -14.97 15.53 17.56
C VAL A 209 -13.57 15.39 18.15
N VAL A 210 -12.62 14.81 17.41
CA VAL A 210 -11.21 14.71 17.86
C VAL A 210 -10.56 16.08 17.99
N VAL A 211 -10.82 17.01 17.06
CA VAL A 211 -10.33 18.40 17.12
C VAL A 211 -10.88 19.11 18.36
N ALA A 212 -12.19 19.01 18.60
CA ALA A 212 -12.86 19.61 19.76
C ALA A 212 -12.32 19.02 21.08
N ALA A 213 -12.22 17.70 21.19
CA ALA A 213 -11.65 17.03 22.36
C ALA A 213 -10.19 17.43 22.62
N THR A 214 -9.40 17.58 21.55
CA THR A 214 -8.02 18.06 21.64
C THR A 214 -7.95 19.51 22.11
N GLY A 215 -8.85 20.37 21.62
CA GLY A 215 -9.00 21.75 22.09
C GLY A 215 -9.38 21.83 23.56
N ALA A 216 -10.33 21.00 24.02
CA ALA A 216 -10.72 20.90 25.42
C ALA A 216 -9.56 20.40 26.31
N ALA A 217 -8.75 19.47 25.82
CA ALA A 217 -7.62 18.92 26.57
C ALA A 217 -6.41 19.86 26.62
N ALA A 218 -6.04 20.48 25.50
CA ALA A 218 -4.76 21.18 25.32
C ALA A 218 -4.88 22.69 25.08
N GLY A 219 -6.10 23.23 25.04
CA GLY A 219 -6.41 24.65 24.87
C GLY A 219 -6.58 25.08 23.41
N PRO A 220 -7.14 26.29 23.18
CA PRO A 220 -7.53 26.78 21.86
C PRO A 220 -6.35 26.97 20.90
N ARG A 221 -5.13 27.21 21.42
CA ARG A 221 -3.92 27.40 20.58
C ARG A 221 -3.52 26.15 19.79
N VAL A 222 -3.96 24.96 20.22
CA VAL A 222 -3.67 23.69 19.54
C VAL A 222 -4.69 23.42 18.42
N VAL A 223 -5.90 23.98 18.51
CA VAL A 223 -7.03 23.73 17.60
C VAL A 223 -6.69 23.98 16.13
N PRO A 224 -6.09 25.13 15.73
CA PRO A 224 -5.80 25.36 14.30
C PRO A 224 -4.83 24.33 13.72
N VAL A 225 -3.85 23.90 14.52
CA VAL A 225 -2.87 22.90 14.09
C VAL A 225 -3.52 21.53 13.97
N MET A 226 -4.39 21.18 14.92
CA MET A 226 -5.14 19.94 14.90
C MET A 226 -6.14 19.90 13.73
N ALA A 227 -6.79 21.03 13.42
CA ALA A 227 -7.69 21.18 12.29
C ALA A 227 -6.96 20.97 10.95
N VAL A 228 -5.74 21.52 10.80
CA VAL A 228 -4.90 21.25 9.62
C VAL A 228 -4.55 19.76 9.53
N ALA A 229 -4.15 19.13 10.64
CA ALA A 229 -3.85 17.69 10.66
C ALA A 229 -5.07 16.83 10.32
N ALA A 230 -6.25 17.20 10.83
CA ALA A 230 -7.53 16.56 10.49
C ALA A 230 -7.86 16.73 9.01
N GLY A 231 -7.74 17.94 8.46
CA GLY A 231 -7.94 18.19 7.02
C GLY A 231 -7.01 17.35 6.15
N LEU A 232 -5.74 17.21 6.54
CA LEU A 232 -4.77 16.34 5.86
C LEU A 232 -5.12 14.85 5.97
N ALA A 233 -5.76 14.41 7.05
CA ALA A 233 -6.18 13.03 7.24
C ALA A 233 -7.41 12.64 6.40
N ILE A 234 -8.25 13.62 6.01
CA ILE A 234 -9.44 13.39 5.16
C ILE A 234 -9.03 12.83 3.80
N LEU A 235 -7.95 13.34 3.19
CA LEU A 235 -7.53 12.92 1.86
C LEU A 235 -7.23 11.41 1.78
N PRO A 236 -6.28 10.83 2.53
CA PRO A 236 -6.03 9.39 2.49
C PRO A 236 -7.23 8.56 2.98
N THR A 237 -8.09 9.13 3.82
CA THR A 237 -9.35 8.49 4.28
C THR A 237 -10.32 8.29 3.12
N ILE A 238 -10.66 9.37 2.42
CA ILE A 238 -11.55 9.32 1.26
C ILE A 238 -10.92 8.47 0.18
N SER A 239 -9.61 8.61 -0.05
CA SER A 239 -8.89 7.79 -1.02
C SER A 239 -8.98 6.29 -0.72
N LEU A 240 -8.85 5.87 0.55
CA LEU A 240 -9.05 4.47 0.93
C LEU A 240 -10.49 4.02 0.71
N ALA A 241 -11.48 4.84 1.08
CA ALA A 241 -12.88 4.55 0.83
C ALA A 241 -13.20 4.43 -0.67
N CYS A 242 -12.56 5.25 -1.52
CA CYS A 242 -12.64 5.15 -2.97
C CYS A 242 -12.06 3.82 -3.47
N LEU A 243 -10.84 3.46 -3.04
CA LEU A 243 -10.15 2.22 -3.45
C LEU A 243 -10.99 0.97 -3.17
N LEU A 244 -11.76 0.99 -2.09
CA LEU A 244 -12.55 -0.15 -1.65
C LEU A 244 -14.00 -0.09 -2.11
N THR A 245 -14.42 0.95 -2.84
CA THR A 245 -15.79 1.03 -3.38
C THR A 245 -15.99 -0.07 -4.44
N PRO A 246 -16.96 -0.99 -4.27
CA PRO A 246 -17.27 -2.04 -5.23
C PRO A 246 -17.66 -1.40 -6.56
N ARG A 247 -16.98 -1.83 -7.62
CA ARG A 247 -17.27 -1.42 -8.99
C ARG A 247 -17.59 -2.68 -9.80
N PRO A 248 -18.56 -2.61 -10.73
CA PRO A 248 -18.94 -3.75 -11.55
C PRO A 248 -17.80 -4.20 -12.47
N THR A 249 -16.84 -3.32 -12.79
CA THR A 249 -15.65 -3.64 -13.58
C THR A 249 -14.41 -3.04 -12.94
N VAL A 250 -13.57 -3.90 -12.40
CA VAL A 250 -12.20 -3.56 -12.04
C VAL A 250 -11.32 -4.21 -13.08
N THR A 251 -10.76 -3.40 -13.97
CA THR A 251 -9.81 -3.87 -14.98
C THR A 251 -8.38 -3.53 -14.54
N PRO A 252 -7.34 -4.21 -15.08
CA PRO A 252 -5.94 -3.83 -14.88
C PRO A 252 -5.69 -2.35 -15.19
N LEU A 253 -6.45 -1.79 -16.16
CA LEU A 253 -6.43 -0.38 -16.51
C LEU A 253 -6.82 0.56 -15.35
N THR A 254 -7.52 0.04 -14.35
CA THR A 254 -7.96 0.78 -13.15
C THR A 254 -7.02 0.58 -11.97
N VAL A 255 -6.52 -0.65 -11.80
CA VAL A 255 -5.72 -1.05 -10.63
C VAL A 255 -4.29 -0.59 -10.77
N VAL A 256 -3.65 -0.85 -11.91
CA VAL A 256 -2.21 -0.62 -12.09
C VAL A 256 -1.88 0.87 -11.90
N PRO A 257 -2.58 1.85 -12.51
CA PRO A 257 -2.33 3.26 -12.26
C PRO A 257 -2.53 3.68 -10.79
N ALA A 258 -3.46 3.06 -10.08
CA ALA A 258 -3.68 3.34 -8.66
C ALA A 258 -2.54 2.80 -7.79
N VAL A 259 -2.09 1.57 -8.03
CA VAL A 259 -0.90 0.99 -7.37
C VAL A 259 0.31 1.87 -7.61
N VAL A 260 0.52 2.23 -8.87
CA VAL A 260 1.54 3.15 -9.36
C VAL A 260 1.56 4.43 -8.55
N ALA A 261 0.43 5.11 -8.47
CA ALA A 261 0.33 6.36 -7.73
C ALA A 261 0.62 6.11 -6.24
N GLY A 262 0.17 4.98 -5.69
CA GLY A 262 0.48 4.56 -4.33
C GLY A 262 1.97 4.39 -4.07
N LEU A 263 2.68 3.65 -4.92
CA LEU A 263 4.12 3.42 -4.79
C LEU A 263 4.91 4.72 -4.94
N ALA A 264 4.56 5.56 -5.90
CA ALA A 264 5.17 6.87 -6.07
C ALA A 264 4.94 7.75 -4.83
N GLY A 265 3.73 7.76 -4.28
CA GLY A 265 3.41 8.48 -3.04
C GLY A 265 4.16 7.98 -1.83
N ALA A 266 4.22 6.66 -1.61
CA ALA A 266 5.05 6.07 -0.55
C ALA A 266 6.51 6.51 -0.69
N SER A 267 7.02 6.43 -1.91
CA SER A 267 8.42 6.69 -2.20
C SER A 267 8.76 8.17 -2.03
N ALA A 268 7.88 9.10 -2.43
CA ALA A 268 8.06 10.55 -2.22
C ALA A 268 8.41 10.94 -0.77
N THR A 269 7.96 10.13 0.20
CA THR A 269 8.24 10.35 1.63
C THR A 269 9.68 10.06 2.04
N ALA A 270 10.45 9.38 1.19
CA ALA A 270 11.88 9.13 1.33
C ALA A 270 12.71 10.40 1.49
N VAL A 271 12.29 11.47 0.79
CA VAL A 271 12.95 12.77 0.78
C VAL A 271 12.70 13.53 2.10
N LEU A 272 11.72 13.09 2.88
CA LEU A 272 11.33 13.72 4.13
C LEU A 272 12.25 13.26 5.27
N ARG A 273 12.90 14.22 5.92
CA ARG A 273 13.66 14.00 7.17
C ARG A 273 12.71 13.82 8.34
N ILE A 274 12.19 12.59 8.51
CA ILE A 274 11.32 12.21 9.62
C ILE A 274 12.16 11.53 10.71
N GLY A 275 11.82 11.80 11.97
CA GLY A 275 12.66 11.43 13.11
C GLY A 275 12.63 9.94 13.43
N ALA A 276 11.45 9.32 13.45
CA ALA A 276 11.30 7.90 13.78
C ALA A 276 10.92 7.05 12.57
N ARG A 277 11.50 5.85 12.45
CA ARG A 277 11.22 4.90 11.35
C ARG A 277 9.73 4.57 11.17
N TRP A 278 8.97 4.48 12.26
CA TRP A 278 7.53 4.19 12.18
C TRP A 278 6.72 5.40 11.68
N GLU A 279 7.18 6.62 11.96
CA GLU A 279 6.56 7.83 11.41
C GLU A 279 6.76 7.87 9.89
N HIS A 280 7.94 7.46 9.38
CA HIS A 280 8.17 7.28 7.94
C HIS A 280 7.15 6.33 7.31
N VAL A 281 6.89 5.17 7.93
CA VAL A 281 5.89 4.22 7.44
C VAL A 281 4.50 4.86 7.38
N VAL A 282 4.10 5.57 8.44
CA VAL A 282 2.80 6.27 8.46
C VAL A 282 2.69 7.30 7.33
N VAL A 283 3.73 8.12 7.10
CA VAL A 283 3.71 9.08 5.98
C VAL A 283 3.66 8.37 4.65
N ALA A 284 4.50 7.37 4.45
CA ALA A 284 4.55 6.58 3.22
C ALA A 284 3.18 6.00 2.91
N SER A 285 2.51 5.39 3.89
CA SER A 285 1.16 4.85 3.73
C SER A 285 0.13 5.93 3.45
N CYS A 286 0.15 7.06 4.16
CA CYS A 286 -0.79 8.16 3.91
C CYS A 286 -0.61 8.77 2.52
N ALA A 287 0.63 8.99 2.10
CA ALA A 287 0.95 9.51 0.78
C ALA A 287 0.56 8.52 -0.32
N ALA A 288 0.81 7.22 -0.11
CA ALA A 288 0.38 6.16 -1.01
C ALA A 288 -1.15 6.15 -1.19
N LEU A 289 -1.90 6.15 -0.08
CA LEU A 289 -3.35 6.17 -0.13
C LEU A 289 -3.88 7.44 -0.80
N ALA A 290 -3.37 8.61 -0.40
CA ALA A 290 -3.77 9.90 -0.96
C ALA A 290 -3.59 9.95 -2.48
N ALA A 291 -2.53 9.33 -3.01
CA ALA A 291 -2.26 9.24 -4.44
C ALA A 291 -3.09 8.16 -5.16
N ALA A 292 -3.20 6.97 -4.58
CA ALA A 292 -3.83 5.82 -5.22
C ALA A 292 -5.35 5.98 -5.40
N GLY A 293 -6.04 6.52 -4.40
CA GLY A 293 -7.51 6.56 -4.41
C GLY A 293 -8.13 7.49 -5.47
N PRO A 294 -7.65 8.73 -5.68
CA PRO A 294 -8.17 9.59 -6.73
C PRO A 294 -7.90 9.01 -8.12
N VAL A 295 -6.72 8.41 -8.33
CA VAL A 295 -6.39 7.72 -9.58
C VAL A 295 -7.32 6.56 -9.83
N TYR A 296 -7.55 5.72 -8.82
CA TYR A 296 -8.50 4.62 -8.93
C TYR A 296 -9.92 5.10 -9.20
N LEU A 297 -10.37 6.15 -8.51
CA LEU A 297 -11.71 6.71 -8.70
C LEU A 297 -11.90 7.23 -10.12
N ALA A 298 -10.97 8.05 -10.59
CA ALA A 298 -11.00 8.55 -11.97
C ALA A 298 -10.90 7.41 -12.97
N ALA A 299 -10.03 6.44 -12.70
CA ALA A 299 -9.86 5.25 -13.51
C ALA A 299 -11.04 4.27 -13.43
N THR A 300 -12.11 4.53 -12.67
CA THR A 300 -13.28 3.64 -12.63
C THR A 300 -14.57 4.31 -13.10
N LEU A 301 -14.58 5.62 -13.34
CA LEU A 301 -15.76 6.33 -13.84
C LEU A 301 -15.97 6.03 -15.33
N GLU A 302 -17.15 5.51 -15.70
CA GLU A 302 -17.52 5.21 -17.09
C GLU A 302 -17.72 6.49 -17.92
N ARG A 303 -18.27 7.53 -17.30
CA ARG A 303 -18.23 8.90 -17.80
C ARG A 303 -17.86 9.78 -16.61
N LEU A 304 -16.82 10.60 -16.76
CA LEU A 304 -16.53 11.64 -15.79
C LEU A 304 -17.63 12.70 -15.91
N PRO A 305 -18.49 12.91 -14.91
CA PRO A 305 -19.34 14.10 -14.92
C PRO A 305 -18.41 15.31 -14.89
N ALA A 306 -18.78 16.39 -15.59
CA ALA A 306 -17.91 17.56 -15.76
C ALA A 306 -17.39 18.10 -14.41
N LEU A 307 -18.22 18.08 -13.37
CA LEU A 307 -17.87 18.64 -12.07
C LEU A 307 -16.80 17.84 -11.29
N PRO A 308 -16.88 16.49 -11.11
CA PRO A 308 -15.77 15.69 -10.57
C PRO A 308 -14.48 15.76 -11.39
N ALA A 309 -14.56 15.82 -12.72
CA ALA A 309 -13.38 16.04 -13.56
C ALA A 309 -12.75 17.41 -13.29
N LEU A 310 -13.55 18.47 -13.27
CA LEU A 310 -13.09 19.83 -12.96
C LEU A 310 -12.53 19.93 -11.54
N LEU A 311 -13.14 19.27 -10.55
CA LEU A 311 -12.63 19.21 -9.17
C LEU A 311 -11.32 18.43 -9.10
N ALA A 312 -11.19 17.31 -9.82
CA ALA A 312 -9.96 16.53 -9.85
C ALA A 312 -8.84 17.27 -10.59
N CYS A 313 -9.16 17.96 -11.69
CA CYS A 313 -8.25 18.86 -12.39
C CYS A 313 -7.86 20.06 -11.51
N ALA A 314 -8.81 20.69 -10.80
CA ALA A 314 -8.53 21.81 -9.91
C ALA A 314 -7.66 21.38 -8.72
N LEU A 315 -7.98 20.25 -8.08
CA LEU A 315 -7.17 19.68 -7.00
C LEU A 315 -5.76 19.35 -7.50
N SER A 316 -5.66 18.78 -8.70
CA SER A 316 -4.39 18.48 -9.34
C SER A 316 -3.60 19.74 -9.69
N SER A 317 -4.25 20.80 -10.18
CA SER A 317 -3.63 22.09 -10.46
C SER A 317 -3.14 22.77 -9.19
N VAL A 318 -3.90 22.68 -8.08
CA VAL A 318 -3.46 23.17 -6.76
C VAL A 318 -2.24 22.39 -6.29
N MET A 319 -2.23 21.06 -6.43
CA MET A 319 -1.07 20.25 -6.07
C MET A 319 0.15 20.51 -6.98
N ALA A 320 -0.04 20.64 -8.29
CA ALA A 320 1.02 21.03 -9.24
C ALA A 320 1.56 22.43 -8.93
N THR A 321 0.70 23.37 -8.50
CA THR A 321 1.12 24.70 -8.05
C THR A 321 1.95 24.62 -6.77
N LEU A 322 1.57 23.75 -5.83
CA LEU A 322 2.35 23.49 -4.62
C LEU A 322 3.70 22.83 -4.95
N GLU A 323 3.76 21.95 -5.94
CA GLU A 323 5.00 21.35 -6.45
C GLU A 323 5.90 22.36 -7.15
N VAL A 324 5.37 23.19 -8.04
CA VAL A 324 6.13 24.26 -8.69
C VAL A 324 6.65 25.25 -7.64
N SER A 325 5.84 25.55 -6.62
CA SER A 325 6.26 26.38 -5.49
C SER A 325 7.36 25.72 -4.65
N LEU A 326 7.27 24.41 -4.43
CA LEU A 326 8.30 23.61 -3.77
C LEU A 326 9.58 23.60 -4.62
N PHE A 327 9.47 23.32 -5.91
CA PHE A 327 10.56 23.26 -6.87
C PHE A 327 11.27 24.61 -7.01
N ALA A 328 10.53 25.71 -7.16
CA ALA A 328 11.09 27.07 -7.19
C ALA A 328 11.88 27.38 -5.90
N ARG A 329 11.38 26.96 -4.73
CA ARG A 329 12.11 27.11 -3.46
C ARG A 329 13.35 26.22 -3.40
N LEU A 330 13.28 24.98 -3.89
CA LEU A 330 14.44 24.08 -4.00
C LEU A 330 15.51 24.60 -4.99
N LEU A 331 15.10 25.34 -6.03
CA LEU A 331 16.02 26.04 -6.93
C LEU A 331 16.75 27.18 -6.21
N THR A 332 16.06 27.93 -5.36
CA THR A 332 16.67 29.02 -4.56
C THR A 332 17.58 28.56 -3.42
N GLY A 333 17.74 27.25 -3.20
CA GLY A 333 18.57 26.70 -2.11
C GLY A 333 18.03 26.95 -0.70
N SER A 334 16.81 27.48 -0.57
CA SER A 334 16.20 27.73 0.73
C SER A 334 15.75 26.41 1.37
N ARG A 335 16.14 26.18 2.63
CA ARG A 335 15.68 25.01 3.40
C ARG A 335 14.15 25.07 3.51
N PRO A 336 13.40 24.06 3.02
CA PRO A 336 11.96 24.10 3.11
C PRO A 336 11.55 24.15 4.59
N ALA A 337 10.80 25.20 4.97
CA ALA A 337 10.24 25.33 6.32
C ALA A 337 9.42 24.08 6.67
N GLY A 338 9.36 23.69 7.95
CA GLY A 338 8.71 22.44 8.40
C GLY A 338 7.24 22.25 7.99
N ARG A 339 6.55 23.29 7.50
CA ARG A 339 5.21 23.20 6.90
C ARG A 339 5.21 22.50 5.52
N TRP A 340 6.31 22.56 4.77
CA TRP A 340 6.46 21.92 3.45
C TRP A 340 6.75 20.41 3.55
N LEU A 341 7.26 19.94 4.69
CA LEU A 341 7.36 18.50 5.00
C LEU A 341 5.99 17.81 5.00
N LEU A 342 4.92 18.54 5.33
CA LEU A 342 3.53 18.05 5.26
C LEU A 342 2.96 18.09 3.84
N ALA A 343 3.60 18.83 2.91
CA ALA A 343 3.20 18.95 1.51
C ALA A 343 3.96 17.99 0.58
N GLY A 344 4.95 17.24 1.08
CA GLY A 344 5.67 16.19 0.34
C GLY A 344 4.78 15.16 -0.36
N PRO A 345 3.64 14.73 0.22
CA PRO A 345 2.66 13.88 -0.48
C PRO A 345 2.03 14.53 -1.72
N GLY A 346 2.13 15.86 -1.87
CA GLY A 346 1.67 16.59 -3.05
C GLY A 346 2.49 16.33 -4.31
N THR A 347 3.70 15.77 -4.18
CA THR A 347 4.65 15.44 -5.29
C THR A 347 4.17 14.35 -6.26
N VAL A 348 2.99 13.78 -6.00
CA VAL A 348 2.40 12.66 -6.76
C VAL A 348 1.31 13.16 -7.72
N ALA A 349 0.93 14.43 -7.62
CA ALA A 349 -0.16 14.99 -8.41
C ALA A 349 0.04 14.92 -9.93
N PRO A 350 1.25 15.08 -10.50
CA PRO A 350 1.51 14.88 -11.93
C PRO A 350 1.17 13.46 -12.39
N ILE A 351 1.43 12.45 -11.54
CA ILE A 351 1.09 11.06 -11.85
C ILE A 351 -0.42 10.86 -11.84
N VAL A 352 -1.10 11.51 -10.89
CA VAL A 352 -2.57 11.53 -10.85
C VAL A 352 -3.15 12.21 -12.09
N VAL A 353 -2.62 13.38 -12.48
CA VAL A 353 -3.00 14.09 -13.71
C VAL A 353 -2.78 13.23 -14.94
N VAL A 354 -1.63 12.58 -15.07
CA VAL A 354 -1.30 11.72 -16.22
C VAL A 354 -2.24 10.52 -16.30
N GLY A 355 -2.53 9.86 -15.18
CA GLY A 355 -3.46 8.74 -15.15
C GLY A 355 -4.90 9.14 -15.49
N MET A 356 -5.36 10.29 -14.97
CA MET A 356 -6.68 10.84 -15.28
C MET A 356 -6.79 11.33 -16.72
N ALA A 357 -5.75 12.01 -17.21
CA ALA A 357 -5.65 12.46 -18.59
C ALA A 357 -5.73 11.24 -19.51
N GLY A 358 -4.88 10.22 -19.35
CA GLY A 358 -4.86 9.03 -20.20
C GLY A 358 -6.24 8.38 -20.40
N ARG A 359 -7.05 8.25 -19.33
CA ARG A 359 -8.42 7.74 -19.46
C ARG A 359 -9.38 8.71 -20.14
N TYR A 360 -9.29 10.01 -19.85
CA TYR A 360 -10.06 11.02 -20.58
C TYR A 360 -9.69 11.01 -22.08
N LEU A 361 -8.41 10.87 -22.41
CA LEU A 361 -7.90 10.71 -23.78
C LEU A 361 -8.46 9.44 -24.43
N HIS A 362 -8.65 8.36 -23.67
CA HIS A 362 -9.25 7.14 -24.17
C HIS A 362 -10.74 7.30 -24.53
N GLN A 363 -11.49 8.02 -23.69
CA GLN A 363 -12.93 8.19 -23.85
C GLN A 363 -13.30 9.25 -24.89
N GLU A 364 -12.48 10.29 -25.02
CA GLU A 364 -12.72 11.45 -25.89
C GLU A 364 -11.53 11.62 -26.86
N ALA A 365 -11.12 10.54 -27.52
CA ALA A 365 -9.91 10.48 -28.35
C ALA A 365 -9.83 11.60 -29.40
N ASP A 366 -10.97 11.98 -29.98
CA ASP A 366 -11.08 13.00 -31.02
C ASP A 366 -10.83 14.42 -30.49
N LEU A 367 -11.23 14.72 -29.24
CA LEU A 367 -11.02 16.04 -28.62
C LEU A 367 -9.64 16.19 -28.00
N ALA A 368 -8.94 15.08 -27.75
CA ALA A 368 -7.85 15.05 -26.81
C ALA A 368 -6.49 14.66 -27.42
N ALA A 369 -6.46 14.26 -28.70
CA ALA A 369 -5.25 13.86 -29.42
C ALA A 369 -4.12 14.93 -29.43
N ALA A 370 -4.45 16.22 -29.41
CA ALA A 370 -3.46 17.30 -29.39
C ALA A 370 -3.00 17.68 -27.97
N TRP A 371 -3.95 17.89 -27.05
CA TRP A 371 -3.65 18.40 -25.70
C TRP A 371 -3.19 17.31 -24.72
N GLY A 372 -3.59 16.07 -24.94
CA GLY A 372 -3.22 14.93 -24.11
C GLY A 372 -1.72 14.66 -24.12
N ASN A 373 -1.14 14.60 -25.32
CA ASN A 373 0.30 14.39 -25.48
C ASN A 373 1.11 15.54 -24.86
N ILE A 374 0.63 16.79 -24.96
CA ILE A 374 1.27 17.96 -24.37
C ILE A 374 1.19 17.91 -22.83
N ALA A 375 0.01 17.63 -22.27
CA ALA A 375 -0.17 17.53 -20.81
C ALA A 375 0.67 16.40 -20.20
N VAL A 376 0.76 15.27 -20.89
CA VAL A 376 1.60 14.13 -20.51
C VAL A 376 3.07 14.50 -20.60
N ALA A 377 3.52 15.11 -21.69
CA ALA A 377 4.91 15.53 -21.86
C ALA A 377 5.33 16.55 -20.79
N LEU A 378 4.50 17.57 -20.53
CA LEU A 378 4.74 18.56 -19.49
C LEU A 378 4.79 17.93 -18.10
N SER A 379 3.87 17.02 -17.79
CA SER A 379 3.84 16.32 -16.49
C SER A 379 5.06 15.41 -16.31
N GLY A 380 5.46 14.69 -17.37
CA GLY A 380 6.67 13.87 -17.37
C GLY A 380 7.94 14.68 -17.21
N LEU A 381 8.07 15.81 -17.92
CA LEU A 381 9.19 16.74 -17.78
C LEU A 381 9.27 17.37 -16.39
N LEU A 382 8.12 17.77 -15.83
CA LEU A 382 8.05 18.31 -14.48
C LEU A 382 8.48 17.26 -13.44
N LEU A 383 7.97 16.03 -13.58
CA LEU A 383 8.34 14.91 -12.73
C LEU A 383 9.85 14.63 -12.80
N LEU A 384 10.41 14.54 -14.01
CA LEU A 384 11.85 14.36 -14.23
C LEU A 384 12.68 15.49 -13.62
N ALA A 385 12.25 16.74 -13.79
CA ALA A 385 12.96 17.90 -13.25
C ALA A 385 12.98 17.90 -11.71
N VAL A 386 11.84 17.64 -11.08
CA VAL A 386 11.71 17.54 -9.61
C VAL A 386 12.51 16.35 -9.08
N ALA A 387 12.38 15.19 -9.70
CA ALA A 387 13.09 13.96 -9.37
C ALA A 387 14.61 14.14 -9.47
N ALA A 388 15.12 14.63 -10.59
CA ALA A 388 16.54 14.84 -10.82
C ALA A 388 17.14 15.82 -9.80
N ARG A 389 16.42 16.89 -9.46
CA ARG A 389 16.85 17.84 -8.44
C ARG A 389 16.84 17.21 -7.05
N GLY A 390 15.81 16.43 -6.72
CA GLY A 390 15.72 15.63 -5.49
C GLY A 390 16.93 14.71 -5.32
N VAL A 391 17.21 13.90 -6.34
CA VAL A 391 18.36 13.00 -6.40
C VAL A 391 19.67 13.77 -6.19
N ARG A 392 19.86 14.89 -6.91
CA ARG A 392 21.07 15.71 -6.80
C ARG A 392 21.26 16.28 -5.39
N MET A 393 20.20 16.72 -4.72
CA MET A 393 20.29 17.23 -3.34
C MET A 393 20.69 16.14 -2.35
N HIS A 394 20.17 14.92 -2.51
CA HIS A 394 20.55 13.82 -1.63
C HIS A 394 21.97 13.33 -1.90
N PHE A 395 22.39 13.26 -3.16
CA PHE A 395 23.78 12.94 -3.48
C PHE A 395 24.76 14.01 -3.02
N ALA A 396 24.40 15.30 -3.11
CA ALA A 396 25.24 16.36 -2.56
C ALA A 396 25.49 16.15 -1.05
N ALA A 397 24.48 15.70 -0.29
CA ALA A 397 24.66 15.36 1.12
C ALA A 397 25.57 14.13 1.32
N VAL A 398 25.55 13.16 0.41
CA VAL A 398 26.48 12.02 0.41
C VAL A 398 27.90 12.51 0.14
N ILE A 399 28.11 13.28 -0.92
CA ILE A 399 29.41 13.85 -1.31
C ILE A 399 29.98 14.66 -0.15
N SER A 400 29.22 15.58 0.43
CA SER A 400 29.69 16.37 1.59
C SER A 400 29.98 15.51 2.82
N ALA A 401 29.27 14.39 3.01
CA ALA A 401 29.57 13.46 4.11
C ALA A 401 30.84 12.63 3.84
N GLU A 402 31.14 12.31 2.57
CA GLU A 402 32.39 11.65 2.17
C GLU A 402 33.58 12.61 2.27
N GLU A 403 33.45 13.84 1.78
CA GLU A 403 34.47 14.88 1.88
C GLU A 403 34.82 15.24 3.33
N ALA A 404 33.84 15.17 4.23
CA ALA A 404 34.03 15.42 5.66
C ALA A 404 34.52 14.20 6.45
N ASP A 405 34.84 13.08 5.79
CA ASP A 405 35.16 11.79 6.39
C ASP A 405 34.18 11.41 7.52
N ALA A 406 32.89 11.58 7.24
CA ALA A 406 31.86 11.42 8.25
C ALA A 406 31.86 9.97 8.79
N PRO A 407 31.52 9.76 10.07
CA PRO A 407 31.46 8.42 10.65
C PRO A 407 30.60 7.48 9.79
N ARG A 408 31.05 6.23 9.59
CA ARG A 408 30.37 5.23 8.73
C ARG A 408 28.86 5.14 8.94
N SER A 409 28.40 5.27 10.18
CA SER A 409 26.97 5.26 10.51
C SER A 409 26.19 6.45 9.94
N HIS A 410 26.80 7.63 9.92
CA HIS A 410 26.24 8.82 9.30
C HIS A 410 26.24 8.69 7.77
N LEU A 411 27.40 8.33 7.19
CA LEU A 411 27.53 8.17 5.74
C LEU A 411 26.55 7.12 5.19
N SER A 412 26.43 5.97 5.87
CA SER A 412 25.47 4.91 5.50
C SER A 412 24.02 5.42 5.55
N ALA A 413 23.64 6.18 6.58
CA ALA A 413 22.31 6.75 6.68
C ALA A 413 22.02 7.78 5.55
N THR A 414 23.01 8.62 5.21
CA THR A 414 22.89 9.61 4.14
C THR A 414 22.81 8.96 2.75
N LYS A 415 23.64 7.94 2.49
CA LYS A 415 23.57 7.12 1.27
C LYS A 415 22.23 6.43 1.13
N TRP A 416 21.72 5.83 2.20
CA TRP A 416 20.41 5.19 2.19
C TRP A 416 19.28 6.16 1.84
N GLN A 417 19.33 7.39 2.36
CA GLN A 417 18.37 8.43 1.98
C GLN A 417 18.48 8.79 0.49
N ALA A 418 19.70 8.89 -0.05
CA ALA A 418 19.91 9.15 -1.47
C ALA A 418 19.39 8.02 -2.36
N TYR A 419 19.69 6.77 -2.02
CA TYR A 419 19.16 5.62 -2.76
C TYR A 419 17.65 5.56 -2.72
N LEU A 420 17.04 5.80 -1.56
CA LEU A 420 15.60 5.82 -1.43
C LEU A 420 14.98 6.92 -2.31
N ALA A 421 15.61 8.09 -2.42
CA ALA A 421 15.17 9.17 -3.30
C ALA A 421 15.32 8.85 -4.80
N ILE A 422 16.39 8.17 -5.22
CA ILE A 422 16.58 7.72 -6.61
C ILE A 422 15.52 6.68 -6.97
N VAL A 423 15.36 5.69 -6.09
CA VAL A 423 14.39 4.62 -6.23
C VAL A 423 12.98 5.21 -6.36
N THR A 424 12.69 6.25 -5.57
CA THR A 424 11.45 7.02 -5.64
C THR A 424 11.24 7.68 -6.99
N ALA A 425 12.23 8.44 -7.44
CA ALA A 425 12.20 9.14 -8.71
C ALA A 425 11.97 8.18 -9.88
N TYR A 426 12.71 7.07 -9.88
CA TYR A 426 12.63 6.07 -10.93
C TYR A 426 11.30 5.33 -10.92
N ALA A 427 10.83 4.90 -9.75
CA ALA A 427 9.51 4.31 -9.58
C ALA A 427 8.45 5.29 -10.08
N ALA A 428 8.44 6.53 -9.61
CA ALA A 428 7.47 7.54 -10.05
C ALA A 428 7.45 7.73 -11.58
N ALA A 429 8.61 7.86 -12.22
CA ALA A 429 8.71 8.04 -13.67
C ALA A 429 8.19 6.82 -14.44
N LEU A 430 8.64 5.63 -14.06
CA LEU A 430 8.24 4.40 -14.70
C LEU A 430 6.74 4.12 -14.53
N LEU A 431 6.23 4.41 -13.36
CA LEU A 431 4.83 4.24 -13.02
C LEU A 431 3.97 5.24 -13.82
N ALA A 432 4.42 6.49 -14.01
CA ALA A 432 3.79 7.42 -14.94
C ALA A 432 3.78 6.90 -16.40
N SER A 433 4.89 6.29 -16.85
CA SER A 433 4.96 5.67 -18.18
C SER A 433 4.00 4.50 -18.35
N ILE A 434 3.88 3.62 -17.34
CA ILE A 434 2.91 2.51 -17.36
C ILE A 434 1.49 3.05 -17.41
N SER A 435 1.17 4.05 -16.58
CA SER A 435 -0.17 4.66 -16.55
C SER A 435 -0.53 5.30 -17.89
N LEU A 436 0.46 5.91 -18.55
CA LEU A 436 0.29 6.45 -19.90
C LEU A 436 -0.01 5.34 -20.91
N VAL A 437 0.83 4.30 -20.98
CA VAL A 437 0.64 3.17 -21.90
C VAL A 437 -0.73 2.52 -21.69
N ILE A 438 -1.11 2.33 -20.43
CA ILE A 438 -2.42 1.82 -20.03
C ILE A 438 -3.54 2.73 -20.54
N GLY A 439 -3.44 4.03 -20.31
CA GLY A 439 -4.45 5.00 -20.73
C GLY A 439 -4.57 5.15 -22.24
N THR A 440 -3.50 4.95 -23.01
CA THR A 440 -3.50 5.16 -24.47
C THR A 440 -3.74 3.88 -25.28
N THR A 441 -3.73 2.71 -24.65
CA THR A 441 -3.93 1.44 -25.36
C THR A 441 -5.41 1.04 -25.37
N ALA A 442 -5.96 0.81 -26.56
CA ALA A 442 -7.34 0.34 -26.72
C ALA A 442 -7.59 -1.01 -26.02
N GLY A 443 -8.79 -1.18 -25.45
CA GLY A 443 -9.19 -2.36 -24.67
C GLY A 443 -9.00 -3.70 -25.39
N GLY A 444 -9.17 -3.74 -26.71
CA GLY A 444 -9.01 -4.95 -27.52
C GLY A 444 -7.56 -5.45 -27.68
N HIS A 445 -6.57 -4.72 -27.18
CA HIS A 445 -5.16 -5.15 -27.15
C HIS A 445 -4.74 -5.76 -25.81
N TRP A 446 -5.67 -5.89 -24.87
CA TRP A 446 -5.45 -6.57 -23.60
C TRP A 446 -5.94 -8.00 -23.69
N SER A 447 -5.15 -8.95 -23.19
CA SER A 447 -5.59 -10.35 -23.11
C SER A 447 -6.21 -10.65 -21.75
N ASP A 448 -7.19 -11.54 -21.74
CA ASP A 448 -7.85 -12.00 -20.53
C ASP A 448 -6.99 -13.01 -19.78
N GLY A 449 -6.99 -12.90 -18.46
CA GLY A 449 -6.15 -13.67 -17.55
C GLY A 449 -7.04 -14.69 -16.87
N ARG A 450 -6.51 -15.91 -16.73
CA ARG A 450 -7.33 -17.09 -16.43
C ARG A 450 -7.50 -17.38 -14.94
N ILE A 451 -6.95 -16.56 -14.05
CA ILE A 451 -6.89 -16.84 -12.61
C ILE A 451 -7.74 -15.84 -11.82
N ALA A 452 -8.98 -16.23 -11.52
CA ALA A 452 -9.87 -15.51 -10.59
C ALA A 452 -10.21 -16.34 -9.33
N ASP A 453 -9.38 -17.31 -8.96
CA ASP A 453 -9.64 -18.21 -7.83
C ASP A 453 -9.13 -17.63 -6.48
N PRO A 454 -10.00 -17.19 -5.55
CA PRO A 454 -9.61 -16.71 -4.22
C PRO A 454 -8.94 -17.77 -3.34
N VAL A 455 -9.19 -19.06 -3.58
CA VAL A 455 -8.50 -20.14 -2.87
C VAL A 455 -7.02 -20.14 -3.26
N LEU A 456 -6.72 -20.02 -4.55
CA LEU A 456 -5.35 -19.96 -5.04
C LEU A 456 -4.57 -18.79 -4.41
N LEU A 457 -5.15 -17.59 -4.38
CA LEU A 457 -4.49 -16.44 -3.76
C LEU A 457 -4.22 -16.66 -2.27
N THR A 458 -5.18 -17.25 -1.55
CA THR A 458 -5.01 -17.59 -0.13
C THR A 458 -3.86 -18.57 0.05
N VAL A 459 -3.77 -19.61 -0.78
CA VAL A 459 -2.67 -20.58 -0.78
C VAL A 459 -1.33 -19.87 -1.03
N LEU A 460 -1.26 -18.95 -2.01
CA LEU A 460 -0.05 -18.19 -2.30
C LEU A 460 0.42 -17.36 -1.11
N VAL A 461 -0.49 -16.63 -0.45
CA VAL A 461 -0.17 -15.81 0.73
C VAL A 461 0.32 -16.68 1.88
N VAL A 462 -0.39 -17.78 2.18
CA VAL A 462 -0.04 -18.68 3.30
C VAL A 462 1.31 -19.36 3.06
N VAL A 463 1.54 -19.90 1.86
CA VAL A 463 2.80 -20.55 1.52
C VAL A 463 3.95 -19.55 1.57
N LEU A 464 3.80 -18.37 0.99
CA LEU A 464 4.84 -17.33 1.03
C LEU A 464 5.16 -16.90 2.47
N ALA A 465 4.14 -16.68 3.30
CA ALA A 465 4.32 -16.32 4.71
C ALA A 465 5.03 -17.43 5.49
N ALA A 466 4.69 -18.71 5.24
CA ALA A 466 5.36 -19.85 5.84
C ALA A 466 6.84 -19.92 5.43
N LEU A 467 7.15 -19.77 4.13
CA LEU A 467 8.52 -19.79 3.62
C LEU A 467 9.37 -18.63 4.21
N ILE A 468 8.82 -17.42 4.25
CA ILE A 468 9.46 -16.27 4.89
C ILE A 468 9.74 -16.56 6.37
N THR A 469 8.77 -17.13 7.08
CA THR A 469 8.91 -17.50 8.49
C THR A 469 10.02 -18.53 8.70
N VAL A 470 10.07 -19.57 7.87
CA VAL A 470 11.11 -20.61 7.92
C VAL A 470 12.50 -19.99 7.72
N LEU A 471 12.68 -19.09 6.75
CA LEU A 471 13.96 -18.43 6.51
C LEU A 471 14.36 -17.48 7.65
N LEU A 472 13.40 -16.75 8.22
CA LEU A 472 13.64 -15.90 9.38
C LEU A 472 14.10 -16.72 10.60
N VAL A 473 13.42 -17.83 10.88
CA VAL A 473 13.78 -18.75 11.97
C VAL A 473 15.14 -19.39 11.71
N ALA A 474 15.43 -19.77 10.47
CA ALA A 474 16.70 -20.37 10.10
C ALA A 474 17.89 -19.43 10.28
N GLY A 475 17.72 -18.16 9.90
CA GLY A 475 18.73 -17.12 10.14
C GLY A 475 19.03 -16.90 11.62
N ALA A 476 18.08 -17.22 12.51
CA ALA A 476 18.22 -17.05 13.95
C ALA A 476 18.73 -18.30 14.69
N VAL A 477 18.24 -19.49 14.32
CA VAL A 477 18.38 -20.71 15.16
C VAL A 477 19.15 -21.84 14.47
N VAL A 478 19.12 -21.90 13.13
CA VAL A 478 19.73 -23.02 12.40
C VAL A 478 21.25 -22.85 12.29
N ALA A 479 21.98 -23.97 12.36
CA ALA A 479 23.43 -24.02 12.22
C ALA A 479 23.88 -23.42 10.86
N PRO A 480 24.93 -22.57 10.82
CA PRO A 480 25.35 -21.87 9.60
C PRO A 480 25.56 -22.76 8.37
N THR A 481 26.04 -24.00 8.57
CA THR A 481 26.27 -24.97 7.49
C THR A 481 24.99 -25.50 6.83
N ALA A 482 23.87 -25.50 7.54
CA ALA A 482 22.58 -25.99 7.03
C ALA A 482 21.71 -24.90 6.38
N ARG A 483 22.01 -23.62 6.66
CA ARG A 483 21.19 -22.49 6.18
C ARG A 483 21.10 -22.39 4.65
N PRO A 484 22.19 -22.57 3.86
CA PRO A 484 22.10 -22.50 2.41
C PRO A 484 21.17 -23.56 1.82
N GLY A 485 21.22 -24.80 2.34
CA GLY A 485 20.35 -25.88 1.88
C GLY A 485 18.87 -25.58 2.11
N LEU A 486 18.53 -25.01 3.27
CA LEU A 486 17.16 -24.59 3.56
C LEU A 486 16.72 -23.42 2.67
N ALA A 487 17.59 -22.44 2.44
CA ALA A 487 17.32 -21.33 1.52
C ALA A 487 16.99 -21.84 0.11
N THR A 488 17.81 -22.75 -0.42
CA THR A 488 17.56 -23.41 -1.72
C THR A 488 16.23 -24.16 -1.72
N LEU A 489 15.90 -24.92 -0.66
CA LEU A 489 14.64 -25.64 -0.56
C LEU A 489 13.44 -24.69 -0.56
N CYS A 490 13.47 -23.60 0.20
CA CYS A 490 12.38 -22.62 0.23
C CYS A 490 12.17 -21.96 -1.14
N CYS A 491 13.25 -21.57 -1.84
CA CYS A 491 13.15 -21.05 -3.20
C CYS A 491 12.58 -22.10 -4.17
N ALA A 492 13.02 -23.36 -4.08
CA ALA A 492 12.52 -24.44 -4.94
C ALA A 492 11.03 -24.75 -4.69
N LEU A 493 10.58 -24.74 -3.43
CA LEU A 493 9.16 -24.90 -3.09
C LEU A 493 8.32 -23.76 -3.68
N TRP A 494 8.78 -22.51 -3.59
CA TRP A 494 8.11 -21.39 -4.23
C TRP A 494 8.05 -21.53 -5.75
N CYS A 495 9.15 -21.94 -6.39
CA CYS A 495 9.16 -22.25 -7.83
C CYS A 495 8.10 -23.29 -8.18
N GLY A 496 7.99 -24.38 -7.40
CA GLY A 496 6.99 -25.42 -7.60
C GLY A 496 5.56 -24.89 -7.55
N VAL A 497 5.27 -23.99 -6.60
CA VAL A 497 3.98 -23.29 -6.50
C VAL A 497 3.73 -22.42 -7.73
N MET A 498 4.72 -21.63 -8.17
CA MET A 498 4.60 -20.80 -9.38
C MET A 498 4.37 -21.64 -10.64
N PHE A 499 5.09 -22.75 -10.82
CA PHE A 499 4.87 -23.67 -11.93
C PHE A 499 3.49 -24.32 -11.89
N TRP A 500 2.97 -24.62 -10.70
CA TRP A 500 1.58 -25.07 -10.55
C TRP A 500 0.59 -23.98 -10.98
N CYS A 501 0.78 -22.72 -10.58
CA CYS A 501 -0.04 -21.60 -11.03
C CYS A 501 0.03 -21.39 -12.55
N LEU A 502 1.21 -21.59 -13.16
CA LEU A 502 1.41 -21.46 -14.61
C LEU A 502 0.64 -22.52 -15.43
N ARG A 503 0.10 -23.58 -14.80
CA ARG A 503 -0.81 -24.53 -15.47
C ARG A 503 -2.09 -23.88 -15.99
N ALA A 504 -2.45 -22.70 -15.48
CA ALA A 504 -3.53 -21.89 -16.05
C ALA A 504 -3.28 -21.54 -17.54
N GLY A 505 -2.02 -21.58 -17.97
CA GLY A 505 -1.59 -21.34 -19.35
C GLY A 505 -1.54 -19.86 -19.71
N PHE A 506 -0.99 -19.58 -20.89
CA PHE A 506 -0.91 -18.25 -21.48
C PHE A 506 -2.03 -18.07 -22.51
N SER A 507 -2.38 -16.82 -22.82
CA SER A 507 -3.32 -16.47 -23.89
C SER A 507 -2.77 -16.80 -25.27
N GLY A 508 -1.44 -16.85 -25.43
CA GLY A 508 -0.77 -17.30 -26.66
C GLY A 508 0.75 -17.34 -26.55
N TRP A 509 1.41 -17.81 -27.62
CA TRP A 509 2.87 -18.02 -27.65
C TRP A 509 3.67 -16.71 -27.52
N ARG A 510 3.14 -15.58 -28.00
CA ARG A 510 3.80 -14.27 -27.88
C ARG A 510 3.90 -13.81 -26.42
N GLN A 511 2.79 -13.93 -25.68
CA GLN A 511 2.75 -13.64 -24.25
C GLN A 511 3.69 -14.59 -23.49
N ALA A 512 3.65 -15.88 -23.79
CA ALA A 512 4.56 -16.86 -23.19
C ALA A 512 6.04 -16.54 -23.46
N GLY A 513 6.41 -16.26 -24.72
CA GLY A 513 7.77 -15.92 -25.11
C GLY A 513 8.27 -14.64 -24.45
N PHE A 514 7.42 -13.62 -24.36
CA PHE A 514 7.71 -12.38 -23.64
C PHE A 514 7.89 -12.60 -22.15
N ALA A 515 6.96 -13.31 -21.49
CA ALA A 515 7.04 -13.63 -20.08
C ALA A 515 8.30 -14.44 -19.73
N VAL A 516 8.72 -15.35 -20.61
CA VAL A 516 9.97 -16.11 -20.46
C VAL A 516 11.19 -15.21 -20.61
N LEU A 517 11.24 -14.33 -21.63
CA LEU A 517 12.36 -13.41 -21.82
C LEU A 517 12.59 -12.53 -20.59
N VAL A 518 11.51 -11.96 -20.05
CA VAL A 518 11.55 -11.06 -18.90
C VAL A 518 11.95 -11.82 -17.64
N ALA A 519 11.48 -13.05 -17.49
CA ALA A 519 11.88 -13.93 -16.40
C ALA A 519 13.36 -14.31 -16.47
N LEU A 520 13.92 -14.53 -17.66
CA LEU A 520 15.35 -14.79 -17.83
C LEU A 520 16.18 -13.57 -17.40
N VAL A 521 15.78 -12.36 -17.81
CA VAL A 521 16.45 -11.12 -17.41
C VAL A 521 16.38 -10.92 -15.89
N ALA A 522 15.18 -11.01 -15.30
CA ALA A 522 14.97 -10.86 -13.87
C ALA A 522 15.75 -11.92 -13.05
N GLY A 523 15.73 -13.17 -13.50
CA GLY A 523 16.41 -14.28 -12.84
C GLY A 523 17.93 -14.18 -12.94
N ALA A 524 18.47 -13.82 -14.11
CA ALA A 524 19.90 -13.58 -14.28
C ALA A 524 20.39 -12.42 -13.41
N PHE A 525 19.65 -11.31 -13.39
CA PHE A 525 19.99 -10.13 -12.59
C PHE A 525 20.04 -10.45 -11.09
N LEU A 526 19.05 -11.17 -10.56
CA LEU A 526 19.05 -11.56 -9.14
C LEU A 526 20.06 -12.65 -8.80
N THR A 527 20.36 -13.55 -9.74
CA THR A 527 21.47 -14.50 -9.57
C THR A 527 22.78 -13.74 -9.39
N GLU A 528 23.09 -12.84 -10.32
CA GLU A 528 24.31 -12.05 -10.30
C GLU A 528 24.36 -11.14 -9.07
N SER A 529 23.24 -10.53 -8.69
CA SER A 529 23.15 -9.70 -7.48
C SER A 529 23.54 -10.48 -6.22
N VAL A 530 23.10 -11.74 -6.06
CA VAL A 530 23.51 -12.57 -4.91
C VAL A 530 25.01 -12.87 -4.97
N LEU A 531 25.54 -13.28 -6.13
CA LEU A 531 26.97 -13.61 -6.30
C LEU A 531 27.87 -12.39 -6.03
N SER A 532 27.51 -11.25 -6.59
CA SER A 532 28.24 -10.00 -6.44
C SER A 532 28.16 -9.47 -5.00
N ASN A 533 26.96 -9.35 -4.43
CA ASN A 533 26.78 -8.74 -3.10
C ASN A 533 27.23 -9.65 -1.96
N THR A 534 27.16 -10.98 -2.09
CA THR A 534 27.61 -11.89 -1.01
C THR A 534 29.00 -12.48 -1.27
N GLY A 535 29.53 -12.35 -2.47
CA GLY A 535 30.84 -12.86 -2.86
C GLY A 535 31.79 -11.74 -3.26
N HIS A 536 31.76 -11.38 -4.55
CA HIS A 536 32.78 -10.59 -5.23
C HIS A 536 33.06 -9.22 -4.58
N LEU A 537 32.02 -8.48 -4.18
CA LEU A 537 32.18 -7.13 -3.61
C LEU A 537 32.79 -7.13 -2.21
N HIS A 538 32.84 -8.28 -1.54
CA HIS A 538 33.31 -8.39 -0.16
C HIS A 538 34.49 -9.35 -0.02
N ASP A 539 35.15 -9.68 -1.15
CA ASP A 539 36.31 -10.57 -1.20
C ASP A 539 36.03 -11.91 -0.49
N GLN A 540 34.79 -12.39 -0.63
CA GLN A 540 34.37 -13.70 -0.14
C GLN A 540 34.41 -14.68 -1.31
N GLY A 541 35.00 -15.86 -1.09
CA GLY A 541 35.00 -16.92 -2.09
C GLY A 541 33.57 -17.34 -2.46
N VAL A 542 33.28 -17.40 -3.75
CA VAL A 542 31.99 -17.88 -4.27
C VAL A 542 32.00 -19.41 -4.34
N ASP A 543 31.69 -20.03 -3.20
CA ASP A 543 31.62 -21.48 -3.06
C ASP A 543 30.40 -22.11 -3.75
N ARG A 544 30.34 -23.44 -3.78
CA ARG A 544 29.25 -24.18 -4.43
C ARG A 544 27.89 -23.86 -3.80
N ALA A 545 27.83 -23.71 -2.48
CA ALA A 545 26.59 -23.40 -1.77
C ALA A 545 26.04 -22.03 -2.19
N THR A 546 26.92 -21.02 -2.28
CA THR A 546 26.58 -19.67 -2.75
C THR A 546 26.02 -19.68 -4.17
N ARG A 547 26.65 -20.41 -5.09
CA ARG A 547 26.16 -20.54 -6.48
C ARG A 547 24.79 -21.20 -6.55
N VAL A 548 24.56 -22.25 -5.75
CA VAL A 548 23.28 -22.96 -5.71
C VAL A 548 22.17 -22.08 -5.15
N VAL A 549 22.43 -21.33 -4.07
CA VAL A 549 21.45 -20.37 -3.53
C VAL A 549 21.18 -19.24 -4.52
N ALA A 550 22.22 -18.67 -5.15
CA ALA A 550 22.07 -17.62 -6.15
C ALA A 550 21.21 -18.09 -7.34
N LEU A 551 21.48 -19.28 -7.87
CA LEU A 551 20.69 -19.88 -8.94
C LEU A 551 19.23 -20.12 -8.51
N ALA A 552 19.02 -20.67 -7.31
CA ALA A 552 17.68 -20.91 -6.79
C ALA A 552 16.88 -19.61 -6.62
N VAL A 553 17.53 -18.54 -6.16
CA VAL A 553 16.98 -17.19 -6.07
C VAL A 553 16.61 -16.65 -7.44
N GLY A 554 17.50 -16.78 -8.43
CA GLY A 554 17.23 -16.37 -9.81
C GLY A 554 16.05 -17.11 -10.44
N VAL A 555 15.99 -18.44 -10.31
CA VAL A 555 14.87 -19.26 -10.81
C VAL A 555 13.56 -18.89 -10.11
N CYS A 556 13.60 -18.65 -8.79
CA CYS A 556 12.45 -18.20 -7.99
C CYS A 556 11.89 -16.86 -8.49
N ALA A 557 12.77 -15.88 -8.71
CA ALA A 557 12.37 -14.60 -9.26
C ALA A 557 11.87 -14.70 -10.71
N GLY A 558 12.52 -15.51 -11.53
CA GLY A 558 12.10 -15.79 -12.90
C GLY A 558 10.71 -16.42 -12.96
N ALA A 559 10.45 -17.47 -12.19
CA ALA A 559 9.14 -18.13 -12.14
C ALA A 559 8.04 -17.17 -11.65
N THR A 560 8.31 -16.36 -10.64
CA THR A 560 7.40 -15.32 -10.15
C THR A 560 7.12 -14.28 -11.25
N THR A 561 8.16 -13.85 -11.96
CA THR A 561 8.09 -12.92 -13.09
C THR A 561 7.25 -13.48 -14.24
N THR A 562 7.44 -14.75 -14.60
CA THR A 562 6.65 -15.43 -15.62
C THR A 562 5.17 -15.48 -15.24
N TRP A 563 4.87 -15.79 -13.98
CA TRP A 563 3.50 -15.81 -13.46
C TRP A 563 2.86 -14.41 -13.50
N MET A 564 3.61 -13.38 -13.10
CA MET A 564 3.18 -11.98 -13.17
C MET A 564 2.89 -11.53 -14.60
N ALA A 565 3.82 -11.76 -15.53
CA ALA A 565 3.72 -11.34 -16.92
C ALA A 565 2.72 -12.17 -17.74
N GLY A 566 2.25 -13.30 -17.20
CA GLY A 566 1.25 -14.16 -17.82
C GLY A 566 -0.08 -14.15 -17.07
N PRO A 567 -0.45 -15.25 -16.38
CA PRO A 567 -1.82 -15.45 -15.88
C PRO A 567 -2.30 -14.45 -14.82
N ALA A 568 -1.40 -13.77 -14.10
CA ALA A 568 -1.73 -13.03 -12.89
C ALA A 568 -2.08 -11.54 -13.09
N LEU A 569 -1.45 -10.84 -14.04
CA LEU A 569 -1.66 -9.39 -14.24
C LEU A 569 -2.29 -9.03 -15.59
N GLN A 570 -2.19 -9.88 -16.60
CA GLN A 570 -2.87 -9.66 -17.89
C GLN A 570 -4.25 -10.30 -17.86
N SER A 571 -5.19 -9.67 -17.12
CA SER A 571 -6.62 -10.04 -17.18
C SER A 571 -7.56 -8.89 -17.53
N ALA A 572 -7.90 -8.74 -18.82
CA ALA A 572 -9.28 -8.38 -19.12
C ALA A 572 -10.20 -9.60 -18.80
N GLY A 573 -11.51 -9.45 -18.72
CA GLY A 573 -12.44 -10.60 -18.71
C GLY A 573 -13.00 -11.10 -17.37
N GLY A 574 -12.39 -10.83 -16.22
CA GLY A 574 -12.92 -11.29 -14.91
C GLY A 574 -13.04 -10.17 -13.88
N VAL A 575 -14.20 -10.04 -13.22
CA VAL A 575 -14.40 -9.08 -12.12
C VAL A 575 -13.55 -9.51 -10.92
N VAL A 576 -12.34 -8.95 -10.85
CA VAL A 576 -11.40 -9.19 -9.77
C VAL A 576 -11.24 -7.87 -9.02
N THR A 577 -11.63 -7.81 -7.74
CA THR A 577 -11.58 -6.58 -6.96
C THR A 577 -10.15 -6.02 -6.89
N VAL A 578 -9.99 -4.70 -6.75
CA VAL A 578 -8.66 -4.03 -6.65
C VAL A 578 -7.80 -4.66 -5.57
N GLY A 579 -8.41 -4.99 -4.43
CA GLY A 579 -7.74 -5.62 -3.31
C GLY A 579 -7.10 -6.96 -3.70
N TYR A 580 -7.76 -7.73 -4.56
CA TYR A 580 -7.23 -9.01 -5.02
C TYR A 580 -6.03 -8.85 -5.95
N ALA A 581 -6.08 -7.89 -6.89
CA ALA A 581 -4.96 -7.59 -7.77
C ALA A 581 -3.77 -6.95 -7.01
N LEU A 582 -4.06 -6.06 -6.05
CA LEU A 582 -3.06 -5.53 -5.11
C LEU A 582 -2.40 -6.66 -4.30
N LEU A 583 -3.16 -7.65 -3.88
CA LEU A 583 -2.64 -8.78 -3.10
C LEU A 583 -1.78 -9.70 -3.96
N HIS A 584 -2.15 -9.95 -5.22
CA HIS A 584 -1.28 -10.65 -6.19
C HIS A 584 0.06 -9.93 -6.35
N LEU A 585 0.00 -8.61 -6.52
CA LEU A 585 1.19 -7.79 -6.64
C LEU A 585 2.02 -7.79 -5.37
N ALA A 586 1.39 -7.74 -4.20
CA ALA A 586 2.09 -7.78 -2.91
C ALA A 586 2.78 -9.13 -2.70
N VAL A 587 2.12 -10.24 -3.04
CA VAL A 587 2.70 -11.60 -3.03
C VAL A 587 3.90 -11.67 -3.96
N ALA A 588 3.74 -11.19 -5.19
CA ALA A 588 4.84 -11.11 -6.17
C ALA A 588 6.01 -10.26 -5.65
N ALA A 589 5.73 -9.05 -5.16
CA ALA A 589 6.75 -8.15 -4.62
C ALA A 589 7.51 -8.78 -3.45
N ALA A 590 6.80 -9.43 -2.53
CA ALA A 590 7.42 -10.14 -1.43
C ALA A 590 8.22 -11.37 -1.90
N ALA A 591 7.76 -12.09 -2.92
CA ALA A 591 8.52 -13.20 -3.51
C ALA A 591 9.78 -12.74 -4.29
N THR A 592 9.74 -11.59 -4.96
CA THR A 592 10.88 -11.07 -5.74
C THR A 592 11.87 -10.26 -4.90
N VAL A 593 11.48 -9.80 -3.71
CA VAL A 593 12.35 -8.99 -2.83
C VAL A 593 12.67 -9.72 -1.52
N ALA A 594 11.65 -10.14 -0.76
CA ALA A 594 11.85 -10.67 0.58
C ALA A 594 12.48 -12.08 0.56
N LEU A 595 12.04 -12.97 -0.33
CA LEU A 595 12.64 -14.31 -0.46
C LEU A 595 14.12 -14.24 -0.87
N PRO A 596 14.52 -13.53 -1.95
CA PRO A 596 15.94 -13.35 -2.29
C PRO A 596 16.77 -12.77 -1.16
N PHE A 597 16.26 -11.73 -0.49
CA PHE A 597 16.94 -11.10 0.64
C PHE A 597 17.19 -12.06 1.79
N LEU A 598 16.18 -12.83 2.20
CA LEU A 598 16.28 -13.78 3.30
C LEU A 598 17.14 -15.00 2.93
N ALA A 599 17.03 -15.48 1.68
CA ALA A 599 17.84 -16.57 1.15
C ALA A 599 19.32 -16.18 1.11
N ALA A 600 19.66 -14.98 0.61
CA ALA A 600 21.02 -14.48 0.66
C ALA A 600 21.50 -14.26 2.10
N GLY A 601 20.62 -13.84 3.02
CA GLY A 601 20.92 -13.74 4.45
C GLY A 601 21.35 -15.05 5.11
N CYS A 602 21.10 -16.19 4.46
CA CYS A 602 21.55 -17.51 4.88
C CYS A 602 22.98 -17.85 4.44
N LEU A 603 23.61 -17.03 3.59
CA LEU A 603 24.97 -17.24 3.09
C LEU A 603 26.02 -16.68 4.05
N PRO A 604 27.22 -17.30 4.12
CA PRO A 604 28.33 -16.79 4.93
C PRO A 604 28.69 -15.33 4.58
N GLY A 605 28.70 -15.02 3.29
CA GLY A 605 29.04 -13.70 2.77
C GLY A 605 27.99 -12.60 2.99
N ALA A 606 26.84 -12.91 3.57
CA ALA A 606 25.86 -11.89 3.96
C ALA A 606 26.33 -11.02 5.13
N ARG A 607 27.30 -11.51 5.91
CA ARG A 607 27.90 -10.82 7.07
C ARG A 607 29.42 -11.01 7.06
N PRO A 608 30.13 -10.42 6.09
CA PRO A 608 31.57 -10.62 5.94
C PRO A 608 32.29 -10.10 7.19
N ALA A 609 33.36 -10.80 7.59
CA ALA A 609 34.16 -10.42 8.75
C ALA A 609 34.82 -9.03 8.60
N ARG A 610 35.06 -8.62 7.35
CA ARG A 610 35.56 -7.29 6.98
C ARG A 610 34.75 -6.75 5.81
N THR A 611 34.21 -5.56 5.95
CA THR A 611 33.56 -4.84 4.86
C THR A 611 34.60 -3.94 4.18
N GLN A 612 35.09 -4.34 3.01
CA GLN A 612 35.99 -3.53 2.19
C GLN A 612 35.22 -2.42 1.43
N VAL A 613 33.94 -2.64 1.17
CA VAL A 613 33.03 -1.67 0.54
C VAL A 613 32.11 -1.03 1.59
N ILE A 614 31.72 0.23 1.35
CA ILE A 614 30.92 1.07 2.28
C ILE A 614 29.46 0.57 2.42
N GLY A 615 29.06 -0.50 1.73
CA GLY A 615 27.71 -1.10 1.77
C GLY A 615 27.64 -2.39 2.60
N LEU A 616 26.45 -2.68 3.15
CA LEU A 616 26.14 -4.02 3.65
C LEU A 616 25.70 -4.89 2.45
N PRO A 617 26.22 -6.13 2.31
CA PRO A 617 25.83 -7.08 1.25
C PRO A 617 24.32 -7.09 0.96
N LEU A 618 23.54 -7.28 2.03
CA LEU A 618 22.10 -7.45 1.93
C LEU A 618 21.36 -6.15 1.54
N ALA A 619 21.97 -4.98 1.74
CA ALA A 619 21.39 -3.71 1.31
C ALA A 619 21.49 -3.55 -0.22
N GLY A 620 22.61 -3.96 -0.83
CA GLY A 620 22.76 -3.98 -2.29
C GLY A 620 21.77 -4.95 -2.94
N LEU A 621 21.61 -6.14 -2.37
CA LEU A 621 20.61 -7.10 -2.86
C LEU A 621 19.16 -6.59 -2.74
N LEU A 622 18.81 -5.87 -1.67
CA LEU A 622 17.48 -5.24 -1.56
C LEU A 622 17.24 -4.21 -2.66
N GLN A 623 18.27 -3.41 -2.96
CA GLN A 623 18.22 -2.42 -4.03
C GLN A 623 18.00 -3.11 -5.38
N ASP A 624 18.79 -4.13 -5.68
CA ASP A 624 18.73 -4.89 -6.93
C ASP A 624 17.37 -5.61 -7.10
N GLY A 625 16.87 -6.23 -6.04
CA GLY A 625 15.54 -6.84 -6.04
C GLY A 625 14.42 -5.83 -6.23
N PHE A 626 14.55 -4.61 -5.70
CA PHE A 626 13.59 -3.54 -5.96
C PHE A 626 13.62 -3.10 -7.42
N VAL A 627 14.82 -2.95 -8.02
CA VAL A 627 14.97 -2.61 -9.45
C VAL A 627 14.32 -3.68 -10.33
N VAL A 628 14.55 -4.97 -10.02
CA VAL A 628 13.92 -6.08 -10.76
C VAL A 628 12.41 -6.06 -10.58
N LEU A 629 11.89 -5.87 -9.37
CA LEU A 629 10.45 -5.77 -9.14
C LEU A 629 9.82 -4.67 -9.99
N VAL A 630 10.44 -3.49 -10.00
CA VAL A 630 10.03 -2.33 -10.78
C VAL A 630 10.04 -2.63 -12.27
N LEU A 631 11.10 -3.27 -12.79
CA LEU A 631 11.17 -3.74 -14.18
C LEU A 631 10.04 -4.72 -14.49
N VAL A 632 9.85 -5.74 -13.67
CA VAL A 632 8.85 -6.80 -13.89
C VAL A 632 7.44 -6.25 -13.91
N ILE A 633 7.08 -5.35 -12.98
CA ILE A 633 5.77 -4.70 -12.95
C ILE A 633 5.53 -3.90 -14.22
N SER A 634 6.56 -3.20 -14.68
CA SER A 634 6.47 -2.37 -15.89
C SER A 634 6.20 -3.18 -17.12
N VAL A 635 6.90 -4.30 -17.21
CA VAL A 635 6.85 -5.17 -18.35
C VAL A 635 5.58 -6.02 -18.35
N ALA A 636 5.15 -6.53 -17.19
CA ALA A 636 3.88 -7.23 -17.04
C ALA A 636 2.66 -6.34 -17.36
N GLY A 637 2.80 -5.03 -17.15
CA GLY A 637 1.80 -4.02 -17.52
C GLY A 637 1.79 -3.62 -18.99
N CYS A 638 2.71 -4.11 -19.83
CA CYS A 638 2.71 -3.78 -21.25
C CYS A 638 1.67 -4.62 -22.01
N PRO A 639 0.80 -3.99 -22.82
CA PRO A 639 -0.15 -4.72 -23.66
C PRO A 639 0.59 -5.52 -24.73
N THR A 640 0.24 -6.79 -24.87
CA THR A 640 0.71 -7.62 -25.98
C THR A 640 -0.21 -7.40 -27.16
N SER A 641 0.25 -6.74 -28.21
CA SER A 641 -0.52 -6.59 -29.43
C SER A 641 -0.77 -7.97 -30.06
N SER A 642 -1.95 -8.54 -29.79
CA SER A 642 -2.59 -9.36 -30.80
C SER A 642 -2.93 -8.40 -31.92
N SER A 643 -2.19 -8.48 -33.04
CA SER A 643 -2.79 -8.06 -34.29
C SER A 643 -4.13 -8.79 -34.30
N PRO A 644 -5.27 -8.11 -34.47
CA PRO A 644 -6.45 -8.83 -34.89
C PRO A 644 -5.97 -9.58 -36.11
N THR A 645 -5.84 -10.90 -36.01
CA THR A 645 -6.04 -11.73 -37.18
C THR A 645 -7.42 -11.29 -37.59
N SER A 646 -7.46 -10.33 -38.51
CA SER A 646 -8.49 -10.26 -39.49
C SER A 646 -8.50 -11.69 -40.02
N THR A 647 -9.37 -12.50 -39.42
CA THR A 647 -10.30 -13.24 -40.24
C THR A 647 -10.77 -12.20 -41.23
N ILE A 648 -10.07 -12.17 -42.37
CA ILE A 648 -10.59 -11.69 -43.62
C ILE A 648 -11.84 -12.55 -43.75
N SER A 649 -12.92 -12.10 -43.11
CA SER A 649 -14.25 -12.45 -43.52
C SER A 649 -14.20 -12.12 -44.99
N ALA A 650 -14.15 -13.16 -45.81
CA ALA A 650 -14.27 -13.02 -47.25
C ALA A 650 -15.38 -11.98 -47.46
N PRO A 651 -15.17 -10.98 -48.34
CA PRO A 651 -16.18 -9.97 -48.61
C PRO A 651 -17.50 -10.71 -48.78
N PRO A 652 -18.61 -10.26 -48.17
CA PRO A 652 -19.87 -10.98 -48.20
C PRO A 652 -20.17 -11.25 -49.67
N GLY A 653 -19.96 -12.50 -50.09
CA GLY A 653 -20.22 -12.91 -51.45
C GLY A 653 -21.67 -12.56 -51.69
N GLU A 654 -21.89 -11.71 -52.68
CA GLU A 654 -23.19 -11.34 -53.20
C GLU A 654 -24.05 -12.61 -53.24
N ARG A 655 -24.97 -12.73 -52.27
CA ARG A 655 -26.06 -13.68 -52.45
C ARG A 655 -26.90 -13.09 -53.57
N PRO A 656 -27.07 -13.79 -54.70
CA PRO A 656 -27.95 -13.32 -55.75
C PRO A 656 -29.34 -13.11 -55.16
N SER A 657 -29.88 -11.95 -55.46
CA SER A 657 -31.25 -11.51 -55.19
C SER A 657 -32.24 -12.57 -55.68
N ARG A 658 -32.69 -13.44 -54.76
CA ARG A 658 -33.92 -14.23 -54.98
C ARG A 658 -35.11 -13.33 -54.73
N THR A 659 -35.61 -12.80 -55.84
CA THR A 659 -36.94 -12.26 -56.04
C THR A 659 -38.03 -13.27 -55.67
N SER A 660 -39.20 -12.74 -55.28
CA SER A 660 -40.51 -13.39 -55.10
C SER A 660 -40.69 -14.23 -53.81
N ARG A 661 -41.79 -14.17 -53.04
CA ARG A 661 -43.19 -13.83 -53.36
C ARG A 661 -43.90 -13.15 -52.18
N CYS A 662 -44.88 -12.34 -52.57
CA CYS A 662 -45.99 -11.80 -51.79
C CYS A 662 -46.75 -12.86 -50.98
N CYS A 663 -47.24 -12.48 -49.79
CA CYS A 663 -48.55 -12.87 -49.27
C CYS A 663 -49.10 -11.79 -48.30
N PRO A 664 -50.44 -11.59 -48.23
CA PRO A 664 -51.10 -10.40 -47.68
C PRO A 664 -51.50 -10.56 -46.20
N PRO A 665 -51.99 -9.48 -45.53
CA PRO A 665 -52.44 -9.55 -44.15
C PRO A 665 -53.87 -10.12 -44.09
N HIS A 666 -54.07 -11.13 -43.25
CA HIS A 666 -55.41 -11.52 -42.79
C HIS A 666 -55.62 -10.99 -41.37
N THR A 667 -56.55 -10.05 -41.27
CA THR A 667 -57.40 -9.77 -40.12
C THR A 667 -58.49 -10.85 -40.00
N CYS A 668 -58.75 -11.34 -38.78
CA CYS A 668 -60.07 -11.53 -38.14
C CYS A 668 -59.95 -12.50 -36.94
N GLY A 669 -60.53 -12.12 -35.80
CA GLY A 669 -60.66 -12.94 -34.58
C GLY A 669 -60.45 -12.13 -33.31
#